data_AF-A0A9Q0MAD9-F1
#
_entry.id   AF-A0A9Q0MAD9-F1
#
_cell.length_a   1.000
_cell.length_b   1.000
_cell.length_c   1.000
_cell.angle_alpha   90.00
_cell.angle_beta   90.00
_cell.angle_gamma   90.00
#
_symmetry.space_group_name_H-M   'P 1'
#
loop_
_entity.id
_entity.type
_entity.pdbx_description
1 polymer ?
#
loop_
_entity_poly.entity_id
_entity_poly.type
_entity_poly.pdbx_seq_one_letter_code
_entity_poly.pdbx_strand_id
1 'polypeptide(L)'
;MVLMTMIARVSDGLPMCASVQDDESIGRNILEYQNQAKKLFRKLNAHSPPQMSIETGPYLFHILNDNQVCYLVLTEKSFSKRLAFSYLENVQNEFLQQYGSRVHTVSRPYSFIEFDNYIQKAKKTFMDSRARRNLSQLNTELQDVQKIMVQNIDDVLQRGLAISELDNKATNLSALSQKYKKDARYLNLRATYAKIAFGGVIALVIFLYFWTMSFVLLKEIHKYQRIRIMVPDIALQKRQQKANSLDSSATSSPLTDSSVNSPSPPDSFSSTSSPESRSSSVSSHFSQNSSSSTRRNSSQGSLSLQNSLPINLVKNQLMKNIQQHDSVIIIGETGCGKTTQIPKFIYEFYTTRQYSQPMSTDSSQFFGLIGITQPRRVAAVSIANRVTVEMEQTLGDLIGYTIRFEDQTSSRTRIKYMTDGILLREAISDPSLSKYRFIILDEAHERTVHTDVLFGVVKKAQRLRNLKRDSLDGKSHKFRQLKLIIMSATMDVDHFSKYFNGAPVYYIVGRTFPIETFYMQAKQTDYVSSALSTIFQIHQQEDEIEHGFDKDSIIGGDIIVFCTGQDEIESMIKIVVDLSSQLNSFKTRSGHLKTLKPYPLYAALPNSVQQKIFSRSPDDCFRRVIFATNIAETSVTIPNIRFVVDTGKVKSRLYSPNTGFEVMQIENISRAQACQRSGRAGRLAPGQCYRLYTKKEFKQMKPFPIPDIQKCNLSNVMLQLMAIGIQDVGNFDFVDPPSNDNIEASIRSLKSLKAIEPIADLEPNLYKLTEMGSQMITFPVDPNHSALIIASRSFHCTDEILIIISMLSIDSVFYVPSGEREQALKMHDKFSSSEGDLIKLLNIYRRYRESKQSREWCRENYLRPVQLKMAVEIRNQLAELCNKINIPVVGCGNNTEQLRKCLALGSGLGIGFGANVALLQRNGDYRILYLDPNNKPKQLESSDNSRTVFIHPSSCLFSSKTKPECILFAELVRTTKSYMRNVCIVDQQWLLDYKKDGQ
;
A
#
# COMPACT_ATOMS: atom_id res chain seq x y z
N MET A 1 -1.08 -4.20 55.78
CA MET A 1 -0.65 -4.80 54.51
C MET A 1 -1.29 -6.18 54.35
N VAL A 2 -1.09 -6.82 53.19
CA VAL A 2 -1.32 -8.26 53.01
C VAL A 2 -0.06 -8.99 53.46
N LEU A 3 -0.18 -10.05 54.25
CA LEU A 3 0.95 -10.76 54.85
C LEU A 3 1.11 -12.16 54.24
N MET A 4 0.04 -12.96 54.29
CA MET A 4 0.02 -14.36 53.87
C MET A 4 -1.24 -14.63 53.04
N THR A 5 -1.15 -15.52 52.05
CA THR A 5 -2.31 -16.02 51.29
C THR A 5 -2.24 -17.54 51.21
N MET A 6 -3.35 -18.24 51.42
CA MET A 6 -3.43 -19.70 51.31
C MET A 6 -4.67 -20.13 50.52
N ILE A 7 -4.54 -21.21 49.76
CA ILE A 7 -5.64 -21.83 49.02
C ILE A 7 -5.73 -23.29 49.49
N ALA A 8 -6.91 -23.75 49.87
CA ALA A 8 -7.16 -25.12 50.31
C ALA A 8 -8.47 -25.69 49.74
N ARG A 9 -8.56 -27.01 49.63
CA ARG A 9 -9.78 -27.71 49.22
C ARG A 9 -10.73 -27.89 50.40
N VAL A 10 -12.03 -27.66 50.18
CA VAL A 10 -13.06 -27.61 51.24
C VAL A 10 -13.47 -29.00 51.74
N SER A 11 -13.32 -30.05 50.93
CA SER A 11 -13.75 -31.41 51.29
C SER A 11 -12.87 -32.09 52.34
N ASP A 12 -11.58 -31.71 52.42
CA ASP A 12 -10.57 -32.36 53.28
C ASP A 12 -9.59 -31.37 53.95
N GLY A 13 -9.73 -30.06 53.68
CA GLY A 13 -8.84 -29.03 54.20
C GLY A 13 -7.42 -29.07 53.62
N LEU A 14 -7.21 -29.79 52.50
CA LEU A 14 -5.88 -29.99 51.91
C LEU A 14 -5.32 -28.65 51.38
N PRO A 15 -4.19 -28.14 51.91
CA PRO A 15 -3.58 -26.91 51.40
C PRO A 15 -2.98 -27.17 50.01
N MET A 16 -3.45 -26.41 49.02
CA MET A 16 -3.14 -26.56 47.60
C MET A 16 -2.04 -25.62 47.12
N CYS A 17 -2.00 -24.39 47.66
CA CYS A 17 -0.96 -23.39 47.45
C CYS A 17 -0.87 -22.47 48.68
N ALA A 18 0.30 -21.90 48.97
CA ALA A 18 0.46 -20.85 49.97
C ALA A 18 1.56 -19.88 49.55
N SER A 19 1.37 -18.61 49.90
CA SER A 19 2.29 -17.50 49.70
C SER A 19 2.55 -16.82 51.04
N VAL A 20 3.81 -16.61 51.36
CA VAL A 20 4.30 -16.12 52.67
C VAL A 20 5.30 -14.99 52.42
N GLN A 21 5.46 -14.09 53.38
CA GLN A 21 6.41 -12.97 53.29
C GLN A 21 7.64 -13.26 54.15
N ASP A 22 8.79 -13.37 53.50
CA ASP A 22 10.09 -13.60 54.14
C ASP A 22 10.69 -12.29 54.69
N ASP A 23 10.02 -11.68 55.66
CA ASP A 23 10.58 -10.62 56.50
C ASP A 23 11.12 -11.23 57.81
N GLU A 24 12.43 -11.19 58.00
CA GLU A 24 13.12 -11.80 59.16
C GLU A 24 12.60 -11.30 60.51
N SER A 25 12.09 -10.06 60.56
CA SER A 25 11.51 -9.43 61.76
C SER A 25 10.14 -10.00 62.19
N ILE A 26 9.44 -10.71 61.30
CA ILE A 26 8.07 -11.22 61.53
C ILE A 26 8.03 -12.76 61.61
N GLY A 27 9.09 -13.44 61.15
CA GLY A 27 9.12 -14.88 60.88
C GLY A 27 8.65 -15.80 62.03
N ARG A 28 8.90 -15.45 63.30
CA ARG A 28 8.49 -16.28 64.46
C ARG A 28 6.97 -16.34 64.67
N ASN A 29 6.23 -15.28 64.34
CA ASN A 29 4.77 -15.24 64.53
C ASN A 29 4.01 -15.86 63.34
N ILE A 30 4.56 -15.73 62.13
CA ILE A 30 3.90 -16.17 60.88
C ILE A 30 3.56 -17.68 60.90
N LEU A 31 4.44 -18.51 61.46
CA LEU A 31 4.23 -19.96 61.53
C LEU A 31 3.04 -20.34 62.43
N GLU A 32 2.76 -19.55 63.48
CA GLU A 32 1.57 -19.76 64.32
C GLU A 32 0.30 -19.48 63.52
N TYR A 33 0.24 -18.35 62.81
CA TYR A 33 -0.90 -18.01 61.96
C TYR A 33 -1.13 -19.00 60.82
N GLN A 34 -0.08 -19.60 60.24
CA GLN A 34 -0.23 -20.72 59.29
C GLN A 34 -0.92 -21.93 59.94
N ASN A 35 -0.59 -22.23 61.19
CA ASN A 35 -1.20 -23.33 61.94
C ASN A 35 -2.63 -23.01 62.39
N GLN A 36 -2.94 -21.73 62.68
CA GLN A 36 -4.31 -21.26 62.88
C GLN A 36 -5.14 -21.38 61.58
N ALA A 37 -4.60 -20.97 60.42
CA ALA A 37 -5.24 -21.13 59.11
C ALA A 37 -5.50 -22.61 58.76
N LYS A 38 -4.53 -23.50 59.00
CA LYS A 38 -4.69 -24.96 58.83
C LYS A 38 -5.77 -25.55 59.77
N LYS A 39 -5.93 -25.02 60.98
CA LYS A 39 -7.05 -25.38 61.89
C LYS A 39 -8.40 -24.82 61.39
N LEU A 40 -8.40 -23.66 60.73
CA LEU A 40 -9.58 -23.05 60.11
C LEU A 40 -10.09 -23.86 58.92
N PHE A 41 -9.21 -24.26 57.99
CA PHE A 41 -9.60 -25.09 56.84
C PHE A 41 -10.23 -26.44 57.23
N ARG A 42 -9.88 -26.98 58.41
CA ARG A 42 -10.50 -28.21 58.97
C ARG A 42 -11.87 -27.98 59.63
N LYS A 43 -12.31 -26.73 59.80
CA LYS A 43 -13.62 -26.36 60.35
C LYS A 43 -14.58 -25.80 59.30
N LEU A 44 -14.07 -25.37 58.16
CA LEU A 44 -14.85 -24.86 57.04
C LEU A 44 -15.40 -26.01 56.20
N ASN A 45 -16.59 -25.82 55.65
CA ASN A 45 -17.32 -26.82 54.85
C ASN A 45 -18.17 -26.12 53.76
N ALA A 46 -18.87 -26.91 52.93
CA ALA A 46 -19.71 -26.37 51.86
C ALA A 46 -20.93 -25.53 52.33
N HIS A 47 -21.24 -25.54 53.64
CA HIS A 47 -22.31 -24.73 54.25
C HIS A 47 -21.76 -23.47 54.96
N SER A 48 -20.44 -23.25 54.92
CA SER A 48 -19.80 -22.09 55.53
C SER A 48 -19.97 -20.85 54.64
N PRO A 49 -20.28 -19.65 55.20
CA PRO A 49 -20.66 -18.48 54.40
C PRO A 49 -19.60 -18.09 53.36
N PRO A 50 -20.02 -17.64 52.16
CA PRO A 50 -19.14 -17.50 51.00
C PRO A 50 -18.07 -16.40 51.17
N GLN A 51 -18.34 -15.38 51.98
CA GLN A 51 -17.35 -14.39 52.40
C GLN A 51 -17.44 -14.21 53.93
N MET A 52 -16.31 -14.31 54.62
CA MET A 52 -16.22 -14.05 56.07
C MET A 52 -14.89 -13.41 56.47
N SER A 53 -14.88 -12.74 57.63
CA SER A 53 -13.68 -12.11 58.20
C SER A 53 -13.55 -12.49 59.68
N ILE A 54 -12.38 -12.94 60.12
CA ILE A 54 -12.12 -13.42 61.48
C ILE A 54 -10.94 -12.66 62.07
N GLU A 55 -11.09 -12.09 63.27
CA GLU A 55 -10.01 -11.39 63.97
C GLU A 55 -9.11 -12.36 64.74
N THR A 56 -7.80 -12.20 64.58
CA THR A 56 -6.78 -13.01 65.25
C THR A 56 -5.64 -12.11 65.74
N GLY A 57 -5.83 -11.53 66.92
CA GLY A 57 -4.89 -10.59 67.53
C GLY A 57 -4.81 -9.26 66.76
N PRO A 58 -3.62 -8.82 66.30
CA PRO A 58 -3.44 -7.60 65.52
C PRO A 58 -3.85 -7.74 64.03
N TYR A 59 -4.21 -8.96 63.59
CA TYR A 59 -4.49 -9.29 62.20
C TYR A 59 -5.94 -9.76 61.97
N LEU A 60 -6.35 -9.78 60.70
CA LEU A 60 -7.61 -10.28 60.17
C LEU A 60 -7.34 -11.39 59.16
N PHE A 61 -8.00 -12.54 59.30
CA PHE A 61 -8.18 -13.48 58.20
C PHE A 61 -9.43 -13.09 57.40
N HIS A 62 -9.28 -12.84 56.11
CA HIS A 62 -10.39 -12.75 55.16
C HIS A 62 -10.47 -14.06 54.38
N ILE A 63 -11.68 -14.59 54.22
CA ILE A 63 -11.91 -15.94 53.68
C ILE A 63 -13.04 -15.88 52.65
N LEU A 64 -12.75 -16.38 51.45
CA LEU A 64 -13.65 -16.51 50.30
C LEU A 64 -13.82 -18.00 49.98
N ASN A 65 -15.05 -18.51 50.01
CA ASN A 65 -15.39 -19.92 49.89
C ASN A 65 -16.30 -20.11 48.66
N ASP A 66 -15.81 -20.80 47.63
CA ASP A 66 -16.51 -20.99 46.36
C ASP A 66 -16.18 -22.35 45.73
N ASN A 67 -17.17 -23.02 45.12
CA ASN A 67 -17.00 -24.21 44.28
C ASN A 67 -16.01 -25.27 44.84
N GLN A 68 -16.11 -25.58 46.13
CA GLN A 68 -15.25 -26.51 46.89
C GLN A 68 -13.78 -26.08 47.09
N VAL A 69 -13.43 -24.82 46.84
CA VAL A 69 -12.12 -24.21 47.15
C VAL A 69 -12.28 -23.03 48.11
N CYS A 70 -11.42 -23.01 49.13
CA CYS A 70 -11.34 -21.95 50.11
C CYS A 70 -10.06 -21.13 49.88
N TYR A 71 -10.24 -19.82 49.68
CA TYR A 71 -9.18 -18.84 49.50
C TYR A 71 -9.12 -17.97 50.76
N LEU A 72 -7.94 -17.82 51.35
CA LEU A 72 -7.73 -17.14 52.63
C LEU A 72 -6.55 -16.18 52.52
N VAL A 73 -6.70 -14.97 53.05
CA VAL A 73 -5.64 -13.96 53.15
C VAL A 73 -5.56 -13.40 54.58
N LEU A 74 -4.35 -13.25 55.10
CA LEU A 74 -4.05 -12.60 56.37
C LEU A 74 -3.63 -11.15 56.11
N THR A 75 -4.28 -10.20 56.78
CA THR A 75 -3.99 -8.76 56.66
C THR A 75 -3.92 -8.08 58.03
N GLU A 76 -3.28 -6.91 58.11
CA GLU A 76 -3.45 -6.01 59.27
C GLU A 76 -4.91 -5.53 59.41
N LYS A 77 -5.32 -5.21 60.65
CA LYS A 77 -6.60 -4.55 60.95
C LYS A 77 -6.79 -3.19 60.27
N SER A 78 -5.71 -2.54 59.83
CA SER A 78 -5.70 -1.31 59.04
C SER A 78 -6.07 -1.51 57.55
N PHE A 79 -6.12 -2.76 57.06
CA PHE A 79 -6.36 -3.06 55.65
C PHE A 79 -7.87 -3.11 55.35
N SER A 80 -8.29 -2.50 54.23
CA SER A 80 -9.71 -2.42 53.88
C SER A 80 -10.28 -3.78 53.51
N LYS A 81 -11.35 -4.20 54.21
CA LYS A 81 -12.05 -5.48 53.96
C LYS A 81 -12.51 -5.60 52.49
N ARG A 82 -12.97 -4.51 51.86
CA ARG A 82 -13.39 -4.47 50.44
C ARG A 82 -12.21 -4.74 49.48
N LEU A 83 -11.00 -4.27 49.82
CA LEU A 83 -9.79 -4.57 49.04
C LEU A 83 -9.28 -5.99 49.29
N ALA A 84 -9.47 -6.56 50.49
CA ALA A 84 -9.11 -7.95 50.78
C ALA A 84 -9.96 -8.95 49.99
N PHE A 85 -11.29 -8.74 49.92
CA PHE A 85 -12.16 -9.60 49.10
C PHE A 85 -11.91 -9.42 47.60
N SER A 86 -11.76 -8.19 47.10
CA SER A 86 -11.42 -7.95 45.69
C SER A 86 -10.06 -8.56 45.28
N TYR A 87 -9.10 -8.65 46.20
CA TYR A 87 -7.86 -9.40 46.02
C TYR A 87 -8.11 -10.92 45.95
N LEU A 88 -8.89 -11.48 46.89
CA LEU A 88 -9.24 -12.91 46.89
C LEU A 88 -10.00 -13.33 45.64
N GLU A 89 -10.97 -12.53 45.17
CA GLU A 89 -11.74 -12.76 43.94
C GLU A 89 -10.83 -12.80 42.71
N ASN A 90 -9.81 -11.95 42.64
CA ASN A 90 -8.83 -11.96 41.56
C ASN A 90 -7.96 -13.25 41.61
N VAL A 91 -7.49 -13.64 42.80
CA VAL A 91 -6.74 -14.89 43.02
C VAL A 91 -7.59 -16.13 42.70
N GLN A 92 -8.87 -16.14 43.06
CA GLN A 92 -9.85 -17.18 42.74
C GLN A 92 -10.03 -17.36 41.23
N ASN A 93 -10.31 -16.26 40.50
CA ASN A 93 -10.61 -16.32 39.07
C ASN A 93 -9.43 -16.92 38.27
N GLU A 94 -8.19 -16.49 38.53
CA GLU A 94 -7.02 -17.06 37.84
C GLU A 94 -6.76 -18.51 38.27
N PHE A 95 -6.91 -18.84 39.55
CA PHE A 95 -6.71 -20.23 40.03
C PHE A 95 -7.71 -21.21 39.43
N LEU A 96 -9.00 -20.84 39.35
CA LEU A 96 -10.03 -21.66 38.69
C LEU A 96 -9.79 -21.76 37.18
N GLN A 97 -9.39 -20.66 36.52
CA GLN A 97 -9.03 -20.65 35.09
C GLN A 97 -7.85 -21.58 34.77
N GLN A 98 -6.83 -21.64 35.64
CA GLN A 98 -5.61 -22.42 35.41
C GLN A 98 -5.69 -23.86 35.92
N TYR A 99 -6.40 -24.12 37.03
CA TYR A 99 -6.35 -25.41 37.75
C TYR A 99 -7.71 -26.02 38.11
N GLY A 100 -8.84 -25.35 37.86
CA GLY A 100 -10.16 -25.74 38.37
C GLY A 100 -10.53 -27.21 38.13
N SER A 101 -10.31 -27.73 36.92
CA SER A 101 -10.58 -29.14 36.57
C SER A 101 -9.69 -30.17 37.30
N ARG A 102 -8.54 -29.75 37.83
CA ARG A 102 -7.57 -30.61 38.52
C ARG A 102 -7.75 -30.64 40.04
N VAL A 103 -8.48 -29.69 40.63
CA VAL A 103 -8.66 -29.52 42.09
C VAL A 103 -9.05 -30.82 42.80
N HIS A 104 -9.99 -31.58 42.25
CA HIS A 104 -10.47 -32.82 42.87
C HIS A 104 -9.50 -34.01 42.72
N THR A 105 -8.59 -33.97 41.73
CA THR A 105 -7.65 -35.07 41.43
C THR A 105 -6.40 -35.08 42.32
N VAL A 106 -6.13 -33.99 43.04
CA VAL A 106 -4.92 -33.83 43.85
C VAL A 106 -5.02 -34.58 45.19
N SER A 107 -3.99 -35.33 45.53
CA SER A 107 -3.83 -36.02 46.83
C SER A 107 -2.65 -35.50 47.68
N ARG A 108 -1.73 -34.71 47.10
CA ARG A 108 -0.54 -34.19 47.79
C ARG A 108 -0.72 -32.71 48.18
N PRO A 109 -0.34 -32.30 49.41
CA PRO A 109 -0.25 -30.89 49.78
C PRO A 109 0.63 -30.09 48.81
N TYR A 110 0.31 -28.80 48.61
CA TYR A 110 1.10 -27.84 47.84
C TYR A 110 1.33 -28.22 46.35
N SER A 111 0.48 -29.07 45.76
CA SER A 111 0.62 -29.52 44.36
C SER A 111 0.48 -28.44 43.29
N PHE A 112 0.11 -27.21 43.65
CA PHE A 112 0.04 -26.05 42.74
C PHE A 112 0.99 -24.91 43.15
N ILE A 113 2.13 -25.24 43.79
CA ILE A 113 3.12 -24.27 44.29
C ILE A 113 3.62 -23.27 43.23
N GLU A 114 3.64 -23.64 41.94
CA GLU A 114 3.98 -22.74 40.82
C GLU A 114 3.11 -21.47 40.77
N PHE A 115 1.86 -21.55 41.28
CA PHE A 115 0.93 -20.43 41.34
C PHE A 115 1.32 -19.35 42.37
N ASP A 116 2.25 -19.63 43.28
CA ASP A 116 2.76 -18.61 44.22
C ASP A 116 3.31 -17.39 43.47
N ASN A 117 3.97 -17.59 42.32
CA ASN A 117 4.43 -16.50 41.45
C ASN A 117 3.30 -15.53 41.04
N TYR A 118 2.07 -16.04 40.82
CA TYR A 118 0.89 -15.21 40.56
C TYR A 118 0.42 -14.50 41.82
N ILE A 119 0.35 -15.22 42.95
CA ILE A 119 -0.08 -14.66 44.25
C ILE A 119 0.84 -13.51 44.69
N GLN A 120 2.17 -13.68 44.58
CA GLN A 120 3.16 -12.64 44.86
C GLN A 120 2.99 -11.42 43.94
N LYS A 121 2.78 -11.65 42.63
CA LYS A 121 2.56 -10.58 41.64
C LYS A 121 1.27 -9.80 41.95
N ALA A 122 0.16 -10.50 42.18
CA ALA A 122 -1.12 -9.89 42.56
C ALA A 122 -1.00 -9.13 43.88
N LYS A 123 -0.34 -9.70 44.89
CA LYS A 123 -0.07 -9.06 46.19
C LYS A 123 0.67 -7.73 45.99
N LYS A 124 1.71 -7.69 45.14
CA LYS A 124 2.44 -6.46 44.80
C LYS A 124 1.52 -5.41 44.14
N THR A 125 0.67 -5.81 43.19
CA THR A 125 -0.29 -4.90 42.54
C THR A 125 -1.33 -4.31 43.50
N PHE A 126 -1.89 -5.10 44.42
CA PHE A 126 -2.85 -4.59 45.42
C PHE A 126 -2.17 -3.83 46.58
N MET A 127 -0.86 -4.02 46.78
CA MET A 127 -0.10 -3.26 47.77
C MET A 127 0.35 -1.89 47.28
N ASP A 128 0.49 -1.64 45.97
CA ASP A 128 0.83 -0.32 45.42
C ASP A 128 -0.24 0.73 45.76
N SER A 129 0.19 1.83 46.42
CA SER A 129 -0.67 2.92 46.85
C SER A 129 -1.39 3.65 45.72
N ARG A 130 -0.89 3.59 44.47
CA ARG A 130 -1.55 4.19 43.29
C ARG A 130 -2.81 3.42 42.90
N ALA A 131 -2.74 2.09 42.87
CA ALA A 131 -3.86 1.24 42.47
C ALA A 131 -5.09 1.40 43.38
N ARG A 132 -4.85 1.64 44.69
CA ARG A 132 -5.92 1.76 45.69
C ARG A 132 -6.86 2.96 45.46
N ARG A 133 -6.37 4.08 44.91
CA ARG A 133 -7.21 5.26 44.62
C ARG A 133 -8.17 5.00 43.46
N ASN A 134 -7.65 4.49 42.34
CA ASN A 134 -8.44 4.17 41.15
C ASN A 134 -9.52 3.13 41.46
N LEU A 135 -9.19 2.09 42.23
CA LEU A 135 -10.16 1.05 42.60
C LEU A 135 -11.27 1.55 43.53
N SER A 136 -11.02 2.60 44.35
CA SER A 136 -12.11 3.28 45.07
C SER A 136 -12.97 4.16 44.16
N GLN A 137 -12.38 4.98 43.28
CA GLN A 137 -13.13 5.86 42.38
C GLN A 137 -14.02 5.06 41.40
N LEU A 138 -13.46 4.05 40.74
CA LEU A 138 -14.23 3.15 39.85
C LEU A 138 -15.40 2.45 40.57
N ASN A 139 -15.27 2.18 41.87
CA ASN A 139 -16.36 1.57 42.64
C ASN A 139 -17.45 2.60 43.02
N THR A 140 -17.11 3.85 43.28
CA THR A 140 -18.10 4.93 43.46
C THR A 140 -18.82 5.20 42.14
N GLU A 141 -18.06 5.36 41.05
CA GLU A 141 -18.58 5.55 39.69
C GLU A 141 -19.49 4.39 39.25
N LEU A 142 -19.15 3.13 39.56
CA LEU A 142 -20.03 1.99 39.30
C LEU A 142 -21.31 1.99 40.15
N GLN A 143 -21.28 2.50 41.39
CA GLN A 143 -22.49 2.62 42.22
C GLN A 143 -23.40 3.77 41.76
N ASP A 144 -22.84 4.88 41.27
CA ASP A 144 -23.62 5.95 40.62
C ASP A 144 -24.14 5.52 39.24
N VAL A 145 -23.36 4.77 38.45
CA VAL A 145 -23.81 4.15 37.20
C VAL A 145 -24.92 3.10 37.44
N GLN A 146 -24.89 2.37 38.56
CA GLN A 146 -26.02 1.51 38.95
C GLN A 146 -27.27 2.33 39.31
N LYS A 147 -27.15 3.43 40.05
CA LYS A 147 -28.28 4.37 40.29
C LYS A 147 -28.87 4.90 38.99
N ILE A 148 -28.02 5.32 38.05
CA ILE A 148 -28.42 5.81 36.73
C ILE A 148 -29.09 4.69 35.91
N MET A 149 -28.60 3.45 35.98
CA MET A 149 -29.25 2.31 35.31
C MET A 149 -30.61 1.94 35.92
N VAL A 150 -30.82 2.09 37.23
CA VAL A 150 -32.15 1.89 37.85
C VAL A 150 -33.15 2.93 37.34
N GLN A 151 -32.79 4.23 37.28
CA GLN A 151 -33.65 5.25 36.67
C GLN A 151 -33.95 4.96 35.19
N ASN A 152 -32.98 4.43 34.43
CA ASN A 152 -33.19 4.10 33.02
C ASN A 152 -34.16 2.92 32.78
N ILE A 153 -34.46 2.09 33.79
CA ILE A 153 -35.41 0.96 33.61
C ILE A 153 -36.86 1.48 33.60
N ASP A 154 -37.22 2.40 34.50
CA ASP A 154 -38.54 3.03 34.49
C ASP A 154 -38.75 3.92 33.25
N ASP A 155 -37.72 4.66 32.84
CA ASP A 155 -37.71 5.41 31.57
C ASP A 155 -37.81 4.51 30.33
N VAL A 156 -37.32 3.26 30.39
CA VAL A 156 -37.47 2.29 29.29
C VAL A 156 -38.85 1.66 29.29
N LEU A 157 -39.49 1.45 30.45
CA LEU A 157 -40.87 0.99 30.54
C LEU A 157 -41.86 2.02 29.94
N GLN A 158 -41.57 3.33 29.99
CA GLN A 158 -42.37 4.34 29.29
C GLN A 158 -42.19 4.36 27.75
N ARG A 159 -41.18 3.67 27.18
CA ARG A 159 -40.92 3.70 25.72
C ARG A 159 -41.90 2.89 24.86
N GLY A 160 -42.93 2.28 25.46
CA GLY A 160 -44.07 1.72 24.72
C GLY A 160 -44.83 2.73 23.85
N LEU A 161 -44.68 4.04 24.11
CA LEU A 161 -45.39 5.11 23.39
C LEU A 161 -44.57 5.78 22.26
N ALA A 162 -43.35 5.33 21.97
CA ALA A 162 -42.41 6.05 21.10
C ALA A 162 -42.70 5.98 19.57
N ILE A 163 -43.74 5.28 19.13
CA ILE A 163 -44.04 5.09 17.69
C ILE A 163 -44.75 6.31 17.09
N SER A 164 -45.71 6.91 17.80
CA SER A 164 -46.45 8.09 17.31
C SER A 164 -45.58 9.35 17.25
N GLU A 165 -44.57 9.46 18.11
CA GLU A 165 -43.66 10.61 18.11
C GLU A 165 -42.67 10.59 16.95
N LEU A 166 -42.28 9.40 16.47
CA LEU A 166 -41.43 9.22 15.30
C LEU A 166 -42.13 9.64 13.99
N ASP A 167 -43.39 9.29 13.82
CA ASP A 167 -44.17 9.70 12.63
C ASP A 167 -44.43 11.22 12.61
N ASN A 168 -44.73 11.81 13.79
CA ASN A 168 -44.79 13.26 13.96
C ASN A 168 -43.44 13.95 13.68
N LYS A 169 -42.29 13.32 13.96
CA LYS A 169 -40.97 13.87 13.62
C LYS A 169 -40.64 13.71 12.12
N ALA A 170 -41.04 12.60 11.49
CA ALA A 170 -40.86 12.37 10.06
C ALA A 170 -41.69 13.34 9.20
N THR A 171 -42.96 13.57 9.56
CA THR A 171 -43.84 14.54 8.90
C THR A 171 -43.35 15.98 9.08
N ASN A 172 -42.89 16.37 10.27
CA ASN A 172 -42.25 17.67 10.50
C ASN A 172 -40.96 17.87 9.68
N LEU A 173 -40.11 16.85 9.56
CA LEU A 173 -38.91 16.90 8.70
C LEU A 173 -39.26 17.08 7.22
N SER A 174 -40.33 16.43 6.75
CA SER A 174 -40.86 16.63 5.39
C SER A 174 -41.35 18.07 5.17
N ALA A 175 -42.12 18.61 6.14
CA ALA A 175 -42.60 20.00 6.09
C ALA A 175 -41.45 21.03 6.11
N LEU A 176 -40.43 20.84 6.95
CA LEU A 176 -39.21 21.63 6.98
C LEU A 176 -38.43 21.55 5.66
N SER A 177 -38.30 20.36 5.06
CA SER A 177 -37.66 20.18 3.75
C SER A 177 -38.40 20.96 2.64
N GLN A 178 -39.74 20.92 2.64
CA GLN A 178 -40.54 21.74 1.71
C GLN A 178 -40.40 23.24 1.97
N LYS A 179 -40.30 23.66 3.24
CA LYS A 179 -40.05 25.07 3.61
C LYS A 179 -38.70 25.55 3.09
N TYR A 180 -37.60 24.84 3.39
CA TYR A 180 -36.27 25.17 2.85
C TYR A 180 -36.25 25.20 1.32
N LYS A 181 -36.99 24.32 0.64
CA LYS A 181 -37.13 24.31 -0.82
C LYS A 181 -37.89 25.52 -1.37
N LYS A 182 -38.82 26.11 -0.61
CA LYS A 182 -39.49 27.38 -0.94
C LYS A 182 -38.56 28.58 -0.64
N ASP A 183 -37.93 28.59 0.52
CA ASP A 183 -37.04 29.68 0.96
C ASP A 183 -35.81 29.81 0.03
N ALA A 184 -35.20 28.70 -0.37
CA ALA A 184 -34.09 28.67 -1.34
C ALA A 184 -34.51 29.17 -2.74
N ARG A 185 -35.76 28.89 -3.16
CA ARG A 185 -36.32 29.45 -4.41
C ARG A 185 -36.54 30.95 -4.30
N TYR A 186 -37.07 31.44 -3.18
CA TYR A 186 -37.27 32.87 -2.92
C TYR A 186 -35.94 33.64 -2.86
N LEU A 187 -34.92 33.08 -2.19
CA LEU A 187 -33.56 33.64 -2.16
C LEU A 187 -32.93 33.71 -3.56
N ASN A 188 -33.06 32.65 -4.37
CA ASN A 188 -32.58 32.68 -5.77
C ASN A 188 -33.35 33.71 -6.62
N LEU A 189 -34.68 33.82 -6.45
CA LEU A 189 -35.48 34.84 -7.14
C LEU A 189 -34.98 36.25 -6.77
N ARG A 190 -34.83 36.54 -5.47
CA ARG A 190 -34.37 37.82 -4.96
C ARG A 190 -32.94 38.15 -5.41
N ALA A 191 -32.04 37.18 -5.44
CA ALA A 191 -30.69 37.34 -5.99
C ALA A 191 -30.69 37.60 -7.50
N THR A 192 -31.63 37.01 -8.24
CA THR A 192 -31.81 37.24 -9.68
C THR A 192 -32.39 38.64 -9.95
N TYR A 193 -33.42 39.05 -9.20
CA TYR A 193 -33.95 40.42 -9.23
C TYR A 193 -32.89 41.46 -8.86
N ALA A 194 -32.03 41.21 -7.88
CA ALA A 194 -30.94 42.11 -7.53
C ALA A 194 -29.93 42.28 -8.68
N LYS A 195 -29.57 41.19 -9.38
CA LYS A 195 -28.72 41.23 -10.58
C LYS A 195 -29.38 41.98 -11.74
N ILE A 196 -30.68 41.76 -11.97
CA ILE A 196 -31.46 42.46 -13.00
C ILE A 196 -31.58 43.96 -12.67
N ALA A 197 -31.83 44.32 -11.41
CA ALA A 197 -31.89 45.72 -10.98
C ALA A 197 -30.54 46.43 -11.15
N PHE A 198 -29.42 45.78 -10.80
CA PHE A 198 -28.08 46.33 -11.01
C PHE A 198 -27.77 46.52 -12.51
N GLY A 199 -28.12 45.53 -13.35
CA GLY A 199 -28.03 45.66 -14.81
C GLY A 199 -28.94 46.76 -15.37
N GLY A 200 -30.13 46.95 -14.81
CA GLY A 200 -31.07 48.01 -15.16
C GLY A 200 -30.55 49.41 -14.80
N VAL A 201 -29.89 49.57 -13.64
CA VAL A 201 -29.21 50.83 -13.27
C VAL A 201 -28.07 51.13 -14.24
N ILE A 202 -27.25 50.13 -14.60
CA ILE A 202 -26.19 50.31 -15.62
C ILE A 202 -26.79 50.70 -16.97
N ALA A 203 -27.84 50.02 -17.42
CA ALA A 203 -28.53 50.34 -18.68
C ALA A 203 -29.15 51.75 -18.66
N LEU A 204 -29.70 52.19 -17.52
CA LEU A 204 -30.27 53.53 -17.36
C LEU A 204 -29.19 54.62 -17.32
N VAL A 205 -28.02 54.37 -16.71
CA VAL A 205 -26.86 55.27 -16.77
C VAL A 205 -26.32 55.38 -18.19
N ILE A 206 -26.21 54.26 -18.91
CA ILE A 206 -25.82 54.24 -20.34
C ILE A 206 -26.86 54.99 -21.19
N PHE A 207 -28.15 54.80 -20.94
CA PHE A 207 -29.22 55.50 -21.65
C PHE A 207 -29.21 57.01 -21.37
N LEU A 208 -29.00 57.44 -20.13
CA LEU A 208 -28.82 58.87 -19.79
C LEU A 208 -27.56 59.46 -20.43
N TYR A 209 -26.47 58.70 -20.52
CA TYR A 209 -25.26 59.12 -21.23
C TYR A 209 -25.52 59.32 -22.73
N PHE A 210 -26.19 58.37 -23.39
CA PHE A 210 -26.54 58.50 -24.81
C PHE A 210 -27.63 59.57 -25.07
N TRP A 211 -28.58 59.77 -24.15
CA TRP A 211 -29.57 60.85 -24.23
C TRP A 211 -28.88 62.20 -24.08
N THR A 212 -28.05 62.40 -23.06
CA THR A 212 -27.32 63.67 -22.88
C THR A 212 -26.38 63.96 -24.05
N MET A 213 -25.67 62.96 -24.59
CA MET A 213 -24.88 63.12 -25.82
C MET A 213 -25.75 63.46 -27.05
N SER A 214 -26.89 62.79 -27.25
CA SER A 214 -27.82 63.12 -28.34
C SER A 214 -28.43 64.51 -28.18
N PHE A 215 -28.68 64.96 -26.96
CA PHE A 215 -29.21 66.30 -26.66
C PHE A 215 -28.17 67.40 -26.88
N VAL A 216 -26.89 67.11 -26.58
CA VAL A 216 -25.76 67.98 -26.96
C VAL A 216 -25.59 68.03 -28.49
N LEU A 217 -25.66 66.89 -29.19
CA LEU A 217 -25.65 66.86 -30.66
C LEU A 217 -26.83 67.64 -31.25
N LEU A 218 -28.05 67.51 -30.72
CA LEU A 218 -29.22 68.28 -31.16
C LEU A 218 -29.05 69.79 -30.93
N LYS A 219 -28.42 70.21 -29.83
CA LYS A 219 -28.06 71.62 -29.61
C LYS A 219 -27.01 72.12 -30.61
N GLU A 220 -25.97 71.34 -30.89
CA GLU A 220 -24.96 71.68 -31.91
C GLU A 220 -25.60 71.75 -33.31
N ILE A 221 -26.45 70.79 -33.68
CA ILE A 221 -27.15 70.78 -34.98
C ILE A 221 -28.09 72.00 -35.12
N HIS A 222 -28.85 72.36 -34.08
CA HIS A 222 -29.67 73.59 -34.09
C HIS A 222 -28.84 74.88 -34.14
N LYS A 223 -27.64 74.90 -33.54
CA LYS A 223 -26.70 76.01 -33.62
C LYS A 223 -26.12 76.15 -35.03
N TYR A 224 -25.79 75.04 -35.70
CA TYR A 224 -25.39 75.03 -37.12
C TYR A 224 -26.54 75.40 -38.07
N GLN A 225 -27.77 74.95 -37.81
CA GLN A 225 -28.94 75.27 -38.65
C GLN A 225 -29.37 76.75 -38.54
N ARG A 226 -29.11 77.44 -37.43
CA ARG A 226 -29.42 78.88 -37.27
C ARG A 226 -28.45 79.84 -37.95
N ILE A 227 -27.28 79.38 -38.40
CA ILE A 227 -26.25 80.24 -39.04
C ILE A 227 -26.33 80.18 -40.58
N ARG A 228 -27.13 79.27 -41.16
CA ARG A 228 -27.17 79.02 -42.62
C ARG A 228 -28.41 79.56 -43.35
N ILE A 229 -29.08 80.57 -42.81
CA ILE A 229 -30.20 81.28 -43.48
C ILE A 229 -29.97 82.79 -43.38
N MET A 230 -29.06 83.34 -44.19
CA MET A 230 -29.01 84.79 -44.44
C MET A 230 -28.44 85.14 -45.83
N VAL A 231 -29.27 84.88 -46.86
CA VAL A 231 -29.27 85.51 -48.20
C VAL A 231 -28.08 85.17 -49.16
N PRO A 232 -28.32 84.99 -50.49
CA PRO A 232 -27.29 84.58 -51.46
C PRO A 232 -26.85 85.68 -52.47
N ASP A 233 -26.08 85.26 -53.47
CA ASP A 233 -25.64 86.01 -54.68
C ASP A 233 -24.66 87.19 -54.38
N ILE A 234 -23.85 87.72 -55.29
CA ILE A 234 -23.80 87.78 -56.77
C ILE A 234 -22.31 87.53 -57.15
N ALA A 235 -21.94 86.55 -57.98
CA ALA A 235 -21.88 86.54 -59.46
C ALA A 235 -21.02 87.66 -60.13
N LEU A 236 -20.51 87.39 -61.34
CA LEU A 236 -19.58 88.24 -62.13
C LEU A 236 -18.18 88.40 -61.48
N GLN A 237 -17.07 88.09 -62.13
CA GLN A 237 -16.80 88.31 -63.56
C GLN A 237 -16.25 87.05 -64.29
N LYS A 238 -16.79 86.83 -65.50
CA LYS A 238 -16.05 86.16 -66.59
C LYS A 238 -15.06 87.16 -67.19
N ARG A 239 -14.04 86.63 -67.89
CA ARG A 239 -12.89 87.32 -68.52
C ARG A 239 -11.78 87.57 -67.48
N GLN A 240 -10.51 87.28 -67.77
CA GLN A 240 -9.93 86.91 -69.07
C GLN A 240 -9.76 85.40 -69.29
N GLN A 241 -9.92 84.98 -70.55
CA GLN A 241 -9.35 83.74 -71.08
C GLN A 241 -7.96 84.03 -71.65
N LYS A 242 -7.09 83.01 -71.68
CA LYS A 242 -6.00 82.83 -72.66
C LYS A 242 -5.04 84.01 -72.93
N ALA A 243 -3.93 84.02 -72.20
CA ALA A 243 -2.59 84.12 -72.79
C ALA A 243 -1.72 83.12 -72.01
N ASN A 244 -1.43 81.97 -72.61
CA ASN A 244 -0.16 81.66 -73.29
C ASN A 244 0.97 81.30 -72.31
N SER A 245 1.59 80.14 -72.57
CA SER A 245 2.82 79.68 -71.95
C SER A 245 4.01 80.55 -72.34
N LEU A 246 4.96 80.77 -71.42
CA LEU A 246 6.34 80.27 -71.54
C LEU A 246 7.21 80.59 -70.31
N ASP A 247 8.38 79.94 -70.28
CA ASP A 247 9.60 80.27 -69.55
C ASP A 247 9.65 80.18 -68.01
N SER A 248 10.86 80.37 -67.49
CA SER A 248 11.44 79.57 -66.41
C SER A 248 12.08 80.38 -65.28
N SER A 249 12.25 79.70 -64.12
CA SER A 249 13.33 79.88 -63.15
C SER A 249 13.61 81.27 -62.54
N ALA A 250 13.39 81.42 -61.23
CA ALA A 250 14.45 81.84 -60.29
C ALA A 250 14.09 81.60 -58.80
N THR A 251 15.14 81.42 -58.00
CA THR A 251 15.25 81.48 -56.52
C THR A 251 14.27 82.43 -55.80
N SER A 252 13.82 82.20 -54.56
CA SER A 252 14.64 82.01 -53.33
C SER A 252 13.85 81.51 -52.09
N SER A 253 14.58 81.22 -50.99
CA SER A 253 14.10 80.77 -49.66
C SER A 253 14.15 81.89 -48.60
N PRO A 254 13.94 81.68 -47.26
CA PRO A 254 13.39 80.53 -46.50
C PRO A 254 12.29 80.91 -45.46
N LEU A 255 11.74 79.94 -44.71
CA LEU A 255 11.87 79.84 -43.22
C LEU A 255 11.02 78.69 -42.58
N THR A 256 11.71 77.85 -41.80
CA THR A 256 11.35 77.13 -40.53
C THR A 256 9.88 77.07 -40.03
N ASP A 257 9.37 75.97 -39.45
CA ASP A 257 10.00 74.66 -39.14
C ASP A 257 8.99 73.49 -38.97
N SER A 258 9.55 72.32 -38.66
CA SER A 258 9.03 70.94 -38.66
C SER A 258 8.58 70.41 -37.28
N SER A 259 8.22 69.13 -37.09
CA SER A 259 7.17 68.29 -37.70
C SER A 259 6.99 66.99 -36.85
N VAL A 260 6.32 65.93 -37.34
CA VAL A 260 5.83 64.80 -36.52
C VAL A 260 5.99 63.41 -37.19
N ASN A 261 6.17 62.35 -36.37
CA ASN A 261 6.05 60.89 -36.63
C ASN A 261 7.19 60.11 -37.36
N SER A 262 7.11 58.78 -37.21
CA SER A 262 7.95 57.66 -37.70
C SER A 262 7.36 57.01 -38.98
N PRO A 263 7.82 55.85 -39.55
CA PRO A 263 8.97 54.94 -39.23
C PRO A 263 9.80 54.32 -40.43
N SER A 264 11.04 53.86 -40.19
CA SER A 264 11.84 52.84 -40.97
C SER A 264 12.22 53.11 -42.47
N PRO A 265 13.08 52.32 -43.19
CA PRO A 265 14.08 51.29 -42.80
C PRO A 265 15.60 51.59 -43.07
N PRO A 266 16.37 51.08 -44.09
CA PRO A 266 17.61 50.29 -43.82
C PRO A 266 18.97 50.68 -44.53
N ASP A 267 20.00 49.83 -44.27
CA ASP A 267 21.20 49.45 -45.08
C ASP A 267 22.60 50.14 -44.98
N SER A 268 23.62 49.28 -44.72
CA SER A 268 25.06 49.35 -45.12
C SER A 268 26.01 50.36 -44.41
N PHE A 269 27.37 50.27 -44.47
CA PHE A 269 28.32 49.47 -45.28
C PHE A 269 29.70 49.29 -44.57
N SER A 270 30.39 48.14 -44.75
CA SER A 270 31.87 47.86 -44.59
C SER A 270 32.61 48.23 -43.27
N SER A 271 33.54 47.43 -42.72
CA SER A 271 34.22 46.16 -43.12
C SER A 271 34.82 45.47 -41.84
N THR A 272 35.89 44.66 -41.72
CA THR A 272 37.05 44.26 -42.55
C THR A 272 37.71 42.95 -42.01
N SER A 273 38.52 42.27 -42.83
CA SER A 273 39.60 41.28 -42.52
C SER A 273 39.39 40.14 -41.50
N SER A 274 39.45 38.91 -42.02
CA SER A 274 39.63 37.60 -41.37
C SER A 274 41.14 37.18 -41.39
N PRO A 275 41.62 35.93 -41.13
CA PRO A 275 40.91 34.66 -40.82
C PRO A 275 41.57 33.72 -39.76
N GLU A 276 41.01 32.50 -39.69
CA GLU A 276 41.66 31.20 -39.43
C GLU A 276 41.89 30.58 -38.03
N SER A 277 41.49 29.31 -38.01
CA SER A 277 41.57 28.22 -37.03
C SER A 277 42.83 28.03 -36.18
N ARG A 278 42.65 27.42 -34.98
CA ARG A 278 43.12 26.04 -34.71
C ARG A 278 42.52 25.43 -33.44
N SER A 279 42.69 24.12 -33.30
CA SER A 279 42.20 23.26 -32.20
C SER A 279 43.23 23.03 -31.10
N SER A 280 42.82 23.00 -29.83
CA SER A 280 43.50 22.21 -28.79
C SER A 280 42.66 22.00 -27.54
N SER A 281 42.69 20.79 -26.99
CA SER A 281 42.18 20.43 -25.66
C SER A 281 43.16 20.78 -24.55
N VAL A 282 42.68 21.33 -23.42
CA VAL A 282 43.37 21.28 -22.12
C VAL A 282 42.33 21.03 -21.01
N SER A 283 42.69 20.21 -20.02
CA SER A 283 41.91 19.93 -18.82
C SER A 283 42.59 20.46 -17.55
N SER A 284 41.85 20.46 -16.43
CA SER A 284 42.32 20.51 -15.02
C SER A 284 43.16 21.72 -14.57
N HIS A 285 42.66 22.48 -13.58
CA HIS A 285 43.07 22.38 -12.16
C HIS A 285 42.23 23.35 -11.28
N PHE A 286 42.55 23.45 -9.97
CA PHE A 286 41.76 24.08 -8.88
C PHE A 286 40.44 23.35 -8.53
N SER A 287 40.14 22.97 -7.28
CA SER A 287 40.92 23.02 -6.02
C SER A 287 40.60 21.82 -5.11
N GLN A 288 41.61 21.25 -4.45
CA GLN A 288 41.45 20.38 -3.28
C GLN A 288 42.15 21.01 -2.08
N ASN A 289 41.48 21.11 -0.92
CA ASN A 289 42.04 21.00 0.45
C ASN A 289 41.05 21.50 1.54
N SER A 290 40.02 20.71 1.89
CA SER A 290 39.14 21.01 3.04
C SER A 290 38.24 19.84 3.53
N SER A 291 38.55 18.58 3.21
CA SER A 291 37.60 17.45 3.36
C SER A 291 38.14 16.16 4.00
N SER A 292 39.35 16.19 4.58
CA SER A 292 40.04 15.02 5.13
C SER A 292 39.64 14.63 6.57
N SER A 293 39.15 15.57 7.39
CA SER A 293 38.78 15.33 8.79
C SER A 293 37.39 14.72 8.95
N THR A 294 36.38 15.25 8.26
CA THR A 294 34.96 14.92 8.48
C THR A 294 34.59 13.48 8.10
N ARG A 295 35.37 12.83 7.22
CA ARG A 295 35.08 11.45 6.74
C ARG A 295 35.43 10.34 7.75
N ARG A 296 36.22 10.61 8.79
CA ARG A 296 36.64 9.57 9.75
C ARG A 296 35.61 9.29 10.86
N ASN A 297 34.76 10.26 11.19
CA ASN A 297 33.79 10.10 12.28
C ASN A 297 32.51 9.37 11.83
N SER A 298 32.17 9.40 10.54
CA SER A 298 30.97 8.73 10.02
C SER A 298 31.13 7.21 9.90
N SER A 299 32.32 6.69 9.56
CA SER A 299 32.56 5.24 9.48
C SER A 299 32.55 4.57 10.86
N GLN A 300 33.13 5.19 11.89
CA GLN A 300 33.04 4.70 13.27
C GLN A 300 31.60 4.65 13.79
N GLY A 301 30.76 5.62 13.42
CA GLY A 301 29.32 5.62 13.73
C GLY A 301 28.53 4.51 13.03
N SER A 302 28.95 4.09 11.83
CA SER A 302 28.29 3.00 11.09
C SER A 302 28.63 1.61 11.64
N LEU A 303 29.91 1.34 11.95
CA LEU A 303 30.39 0.07 12.48
C LEU A 303 29.84 -0.24 13.89
N SER A 304 29.75 0.78 14.75
CA SER A 304 29.14 0.64 16.08
C SER A 304 27.64 0.29 16.01
N LEU A 305 26.89 0.91 15.09
CA LEU A 305 25.49 0.56 14.85
C LEU A 305 25.33 -0.85 14.28
N GLN A 306 26.19 -1.28 13.35
CA GLN A 306 26.17 -2.64 12.79
C GLN A 306 26.34 -3.70 13.90
N ASN A 307 27.38 -3.55 14.73
CA ASN A 307 27.67 -4.47 15.85
C ASN A 307 26.52 -4.54 16.88
N SER A 308 25.66 -3.52 16.95
CA SER A 308 24.51 -3.50 17.85
C SER A 308 23.34 -4.40 17.43
N LEU A 309 23.27 -4.87 16.16
CA LEU A 309 22.12 -5.62 15.64
C LEU A 309 22.02 -7.04 16.27
N PRO A 310 20.81 -7.52 16.66
CA PRO A 310 20.63 -8.81 17.32
C PRO A 310 21.23 -10.00 16.57
N ILE A 311 21.22 -9.96 15.23
CA ILE A 311 21.71 -11.05 14.40
C ILE A 311 23.23 -11.30 14.50
N ASN A 312 24.02 -10.31 14.92
CA ASN A 312 25.46 -10.49 15.11
C ASN A 312 25.77 -11.47 16.25
N LEU A 313 24.93 -11.52 17.30
CA LEU A 313 25.09 -12.43 18.44
C LEU A 313 25.02 -13.91 18.03
N VAL A 314 24.26 -14.22 16.97
CA VAL A 314 24.05 -15.60 16.48
C VAL A 314 24.86 -15.94 15.22
N LYS A 315 25.69 -15.00 14.70
CA LYS A 315 26.43 -15.14 13.43
C LYS A 315 27.14 -16.49 13.28
N ASN A 316 27.94 -16.88 14.28
CA ASN A 316 28.78 -18.08 14.22
C ASN A 316 27.96 -19.38 14.28
N GLN A 317 26.85 -19.39 15.01
CA GLN A 317 25.93 -20.53 15.06
C GLN A 317 25.17 -20.66 13.74
N LEU A 318 24.68 -19.55 13.20
CA LEU A 318 23.93 -19.49 11.96
C LEU A 318 24.75 -19.98 10.75
N MET A 319 26.02 -19.57 10.63
CA MET A 319 26.88 -20.02 9.52
C MET A 319 27.16 -21.53 9.55
N LYS A 320 27.41 -22.11 10.74
CA LYS A 320 27.58 -23.58 10.90
C LYS A 320 26.33 -24.34 10.44
N ASN A 321 25.14 -23.85 10.80
CA ASN A 321 23.88 -24.50 10.43
C ASN A 321 23.60 -24.42 8.92
N ILE A 322 23.89 -23.28 8.27
CA ILE A 322 23.79 -23.08 6.81
C ILE A 322 24.82 -23.93 6.04
N GLN A 323 25.98 -24.23 6.62
CA GLN A 323 26.95 -25.14 6.06
C GLN A 323 26.44 -26.59 6.09
N GLN A 324 25.87 -27.02 7.22
CA GLN A 324 25.41 -28.40 7.45
C GLN A 324 24.16 -28.77 6.63
N HIS A 325 23.13 -27.93 6.61
CA HIS A 325 21.80 -28.27 6.05
C HIS A 325 21.61 -27.72 4.63
N ASP A 326 20.83 -28.39 3.78
CA ASP A 326 20.61 -27.96 2.38
C ASP A 326 19.50 -26.90 2.25
N SER A 327 18.52 -26.93 3.14
CA SER A 327 17.51 -25.88 3.31
C SER A 327 17.48 -25.43 4.78
N VAL A 328 17.38 -24.12 5.03
CA VAL A 328 17.31 -23.53 6.37
C VAL A 328 16.23 -22.46 6.44
N ILE A 329 15.40 -22.50 7.49
CA ILE A 329 14.35 -21.49 7.74
C ILE A 329 14.83 -20.53 8.84
N ILE A 330 14.73 -19.22 8.59
CA ILE A 330 15.17 -18.16 9.50
C ILE A 330 14.00 -17.21 9.77
N ILE A 331 13.52 -17.23 11.01
CA ILE A 331 12.42 -16.41 11.48
C ILE A 331 13.00 -15.32 12.37
N GLY A 332 12.67 -14.07 12.10
CA GLY A 332 13.11 -12.95 12.91
C GLY A 332 12.45 -11.65 12.49
N GLU A 333 12.12 -10.83 13.49
CA GLU A 333 11.35 -9.61 13.31
C GLU A 333 12.00 -8.64 12.31
N THR A 334 11.19 -7.87 11.58
CA THR A 334 11.69 -6.86 10.65
C THR A 334 12.57 -5.85 11.41
N GLY A 335 13.83 -5.69 11.01
CA GLY A 335 14.81 -4.82 11.70
C GLY A 335 15.90 -5.56 12.48
N CYS A 336 15.78 -6.87 12.76
CA CYS A 336 16.86 -7.62 13.42
C CYS A 336 18.13 -7.81 12.57
N GLY A 337 18.07 -7.54 11.26
CA GLY A 337 19.22 -7.51 10.34
C GLY A 337 19.28 -8.61 9.28
N LYS A 338 18.27 -9.50 9.16
CA LYS A 338 18.25 -10.65 8.24
C LYS A 338 18.79 -10.33 6.83
N THR A 339 18.07 -9.48 6.10
CA THR A 339 18.28 -9.20 4.68
C THR A 339 19.57 -8.44 4.40
N THR A 340 20.05 -7.63 5.35
CA THR A 340 21.26 -6.80 5.16
C THR A 340 22.54 -7.48 5.62
N GLN A 341 22.49 -8.35 6.64
CA GLN A 341 23.71 -8.93 7.23
C GLN A 341 23.95 -10.41 6.85
N ILE A 342 22.92 -11.24 6.69
CA ILE A 342 23.13 -12.68 6.36
C ILE A 342 23.87 -12.86 5.02
N PRO A 343 23.55 -12.11 3.94
CA PRO A 343 24.30 -12.22 2.68
C PRO A 343 25.79 -11.86 2.85
N LYS A 344 26.11 -10.89 3.70
CA LYS A 344 27.51 -10.54 4.02
C LYS A 344 28.19 -11.65 4.81
N PHE A 345 27.53 -12.18 5.85
CA PHE A 345 28.10 -13.24 6.67
C PHE A 345 28.44 -14.48 5.85
N ILE A 346 27.57 -14.86 4.90
CA ILE A 346 27.83 -15.96 3.97
C ILE A 346 29.02 -15.61 3.06
N TYR A 347 29.04 -14.40 2.49
CA TYR A 347 30.16 -13.95 1.64
C TYR A 347 31.50 -13.98 2.41
N GLU A 348 31.58 -13.35 3.58
CA GLU A 348 32.75 -13.32 4.47
C GLU A 348 33.21 -14.72 4.87
N PHE A 349 32.29 -15.57 5.34
CA PHE A 349 32.61 -16.92 5.86
C PHE A 349 33.22 -17.83 4.79
N TYR A 350 32.80 -17.70 3.53
CA TYR A 350 33.33 -18.50 2.42
C TYR A 350 34.46 -17.82 1.62
N THR A 351 34.75 -16.53 1.84
CA THR A 351 35.90 -15.84 1.23
C THR A 351 37.10 -15.67 2.17
N THR A 352 36.89 -15.77 3.49
CA THR A 352 38.00 -15.78 4.45
C THR A 352 38.76 -17.12 4.40
N ARG A 353 40.09 -17.04 4.51
CA ARG A 353 41.02 -18.14 4.16
C ARG A 353 40.84 -19.44 4.98
N GLN A 354 40.08 -19.44 6.07
CA GLN A 354 39.99 -20.56 7.00
C GLN A 354 39.18 -21.77 6.49
N TYR A 355 38.38 -21.59 5.43
CA TYR A 355 37.73 -22.69 4.67
C TYR A 355 38.22 -22.80 3.22
N SER A 356 39.30 -22.10 2.88
CA SER A 356 40.05 -22.39 1.65
C SER A 356 40.83 -23.68 1.84
N GLN A 357 40.40 -24.77 1.20
CA GLN A 357 41.28 -25.93 0.97
C GLN A 357 42.60 -25.44 0.33
N PRO A 358 43.75 -26.08 0.64
CA PRO A 358 45.06 -25.54 0.26
C PRO A 358 45.13 -25.28 -1.24
N MET A 359 45.48 -24.04 -1.60
CA MET A 359 45.44 -23.59 -2.99
C MET A 359 46.53 -24.29 -3.83
N SER A 360 46.10 -25.20 -4.70
CA SER A 360 46.75 -25.34 -6.01
C SER A 360 46.71 -23.97 -6.73
N THR A 361 47.76 -23.64 -7.48
CA THR A 361 48.05 -22.27 -7.94
C THR A 361 47.10 -21.67 -8.99
N ASP A 362 46.09 -22.42 -9.44
CA ASP A 362 45.11 -21.97 -10.44
C ASP A 362 44.03 -21.03 -9.86
N SER A 363 44.25 -19.74 -10.07
CA SER A 363 43.49 -18.62 -9.52
C SER A 363 42.13 -18.35 -10.22
N SER A 364 41.23 -19.35 -10.27
CA SER A 364 39.87 -19.13 -10.83
C SER A 364 38.70 -19.99 -10.28
N GLN A 365 38.83 -20.66 -9.12
CA GLN A 365 37.70 -21.46 -8.57
C GLN A 365 36.47 -20.61 -8.21
N PHE A 366 35.48 -20.59 -9.12
CA PHE A 366 34.24 -19.82 -9.01
C PHE A 366 33.42 -20.18 -7.75
N PHE A 367 33.23 -19.20 -6.86
CA PHE A 367 32.45 -19.35 -5.62
C PHE A 367 30.95 -19.66 -5.90
N GLY A 368 30.41 -19.15 -7.02
CA GLY A 368 28.96 -19.05 -7.24
C GLY A 368 28.39 -17.75 -6.67
N LEU A 369 27.26 -17.29 -7.20
CA LEU A 369 26.58 -16.11 -6.68
C LEU A 369 25.74 -16.45 -5.44
N ILE A 370 25.59 -15.46 -4.57
CA ILE A 370 24.54 -15.37 -3.55
C ILE A 370 23.40 -14.58 -4.17
N GLY A 371 22.30 -15.26 -4.51
CA GLY A 371 21.08 -14.63 -4.99
C GLY A 371 20.14 -14.35 -3.83
N ILE A 372 19.62 -13.12 -3.71
CA ILE A 372 18.63 -12.71 -2.72
C ILE A 372 17.39 -12.22 -3.45
N THR A 373 16.24 -12.88 -3.26
CA THR A 373 14.99 -12.39 -3.82
C THR A 373 14.25 -11.49 -2.83
N GLN A 374 13.40 -10.63 -3.38
CA GLN A 374 12.50 -9.74 -2.67
C GLN A 374 11.19 -9.64 -3.48
N PRO A 375 10.01 -9.70 -2.84
CA PRO A 375 8.74 -9.56 -3.55
C PRO A 375 8.56 -8.14 -4.15
N ARG A 376 9.28 -7.13 -3.66
CA ARG A 376 9.08 -5.70 -4.02
C ARG A 376 10.31 -5.08 -4.68
N ARG A 377 10.14 -4.49 -5.88
CA ARG A 377 11.20 -3.77 -6.65
C ARG A 377 11.98 -2.77 -5.78
N VAL A 378 11.27 -1.93 -5.03
CA VAL A 378 11.87 -0.88 -4.18
C VAL A 378 12.72 -1.47 -3.05
N ALA A 379 12.34 -2.63 -2.51
CA ALA A 379 13.13 -3.32 -1.49
C ALA A 379 14.46 -3.82 -2.07
N ALA A 380 14.43 -4.54 -3.19
CA ALA A 380 15.65 -5.02 -3.86
C ALA A 380 16.65 -3.87 -4.16
N VAL A 381 16.18 -2.76 -4.73
CA VAL A 381 17.02 -1.60 -5.08
C VAL A 381 17.56 -0.90 -3.82
N SER A 382 16.70 -0.59 -2.84
CA SER A 382 17.13 0.15 -1.64
C SER A 382 18.05 -0.65 -0.73
N ILE A 383 17.82 -1.97 -0.62
CA ILE A 383 18.66 -2.87 0.18
C ILE A 383 20.02 -3.10 -0.51
N ALA A 384 20.06 -3.28 -1.83
CA ALA A 384 21.33 -3.37 -2.56
C ALA A 384 22.19 -2.11 -2.39
N ASN A 385 21.59 -0.92 -2.53
CA ASN A 385 22.26 0.35 -2.24
C ASN A 385 22.73 0.45 -0.79
N ARG A 386 21.88 0.08 0.18
CA ARG A 386 22.23 0.12 1.61
C ARG A 386 23.39 -0.81 1.96
N VAL A 387 23.39 -2.04 1.44
CA VAL A 387 24.44 -3.04 1.68
C VAL A 387 25.74 -2.67 0.96
N THR A 388 25.66 -2.03 -0.21
CA THR A 388 26.81 -1.43 -0.91
C THR A 388 27.50 -0.38 -0.04
N VAL A 389 26.75 0.57 0.51
CA VAL A 389 27.27 1.60 1.43
C VAL A 389 27.82 0.98 2.73
N GLU A 390 27.14 -0.03 3.29
CA GLU A 390 27.59 -0.72 4.51
C GLU A 390 28.81 -1.64 4.33
N MET A 391 29.27 -1.88 3.09
CA MET A 391 30.50 -2.63 2.76
C MET A 391 31.56 -1.75 2.08
N GLU A 392 31.34 -0.43 2.02
CA GLU A 392 32.22 0.56 1.37
C GLU A 392 32.55 0.20 -0.10
N GLN A 393 31.59 -0.41 -0.82
CA GLN A 393 31.73 -0.85 -2.21
C GLN A 393 31.12 0.15 -3.21
N THR A 394 31.35 -0.09 -4.50
CA THR A 394 30.60 0.56 -5.60
C THR A 394 29.49 -0.37 -6.09
N LEU A 395 28.29 0.17 -6.32
CA LEU A 395 27.14 -0.57 -6.82
C LEU A 395 27.41 -1.08 -8.25
N GLY A 396 27.04 -2.33 -8.52
CA GLY A 396 27.30 -3.00 -9.80
C GLY A 396 28.65 -3.71 -9.88
N ASP A 397 29.60 -3.44 -8.96
CA ASP A 397 30.81 -4.26 -8.79
C ASP A 397 30.46 -5.49 -7.92
N LEU A 398 30.97 -5.61 -6.69
CA LEU A 398 30.75 -6.77 -5.81
C LEU A 398 29.27 -7.03 -5.50
N ILE A 399 28.51 -5.96 -5.28
CA ILE A 399 27.08 -5.97 -4.90
C ILE A 399 26.31 -5.30 -6.02
N GLY A 400 25.27 -5.97 -6.52
CA GLY A 400 24.42 -5.45 -7.58
C GLY A 400 22.97 -5.88 -7.41
N TYR A 401 22.11 -5.41 -8.32
CA TYR A 401 20.73 -5.87 -8.37
C TYR A 401 20.21 -6.03 -9.80
N THR A 402 19.23 -6.93 -9.97
CA THR A 402 18.50 -7.08 -11.24
C THR A 402 17.00 -7.18 -10.96
N ILE A 403 16.22 -6.36 -11.64
CA ILE A 403 14.77 -6.24 -11.47
C ILE A 403 14.11 -6.13 -12.86
N ARG A 404 12.78 -6.23 -12.94
CA ARG A 404 12.07 -6.13 -14.22
C ARG A 404 12.37 -4.77 -14.89
N PHE A 405 12.99 -4.84 -16.06
CA PHE A 405 13.45 -3.73 -16.91
C PHE A 405 14.67 -2.91 -16.43
N GLU A 406 15.41 -3.36 -15.41
CA GLU A 406 16.58 -2.61 -14.91
C GLU A 406 17.61 -3.58 -14.28
N ASP A 407 18.85 -3.58 -14.79
CA ASP A 407 19.96 -4.42 -14.30
C ASP A 407 21.16 -3.54 -13.95
N GLN A 408 21.74 -3.78 -12.78
CA GLN A 408 22.90 -3.11 -12.19
C GLN A 408 23.82 -4.18 -11.59
N THR A 409 24.35 -5.04 -12.46
CA THR A 409 25.29 -6.13 -12.12
C THR A 409 26.44 -6.19 -13.13
N SER A 410 27.53 -6.85 -12.75
CA SER A 410 28.70 -7.10 -13.62
C SER A 410 29.27 -8.52 -13.40
N SER A 411 30.28 -8.88 -14.20
CA SER A 411 31.03 -10.14 -14.03
C SER A 411 31.74 -10.27 -12.66
N ARG A 412 31.93 -9.15 -11.95
CA ARG A 412 32.48 -9.13 -10.58
C ARG A 412 31.44 -9.37 -9.49
N THR A 413 30.14 -9.18 -9.77
CA THR A 413 29.09 -9.29 -8.76
C THR A 413 29.04 -10.69 -8.13
N ARG A 414 28.97 -10.74 -6.80
CA ARG A 414 28.83 -11.97 -5.99
C ARG A 414 27.59 -11.95 -5.12
N ILE A 415 27.13 -10.77 -4.69
CA ILE A 415 25.89 -10.58 -3.95
C ILE A 415 24.89 -9.89 -4.89
N LYS A 416 23.85 -10.62 -5.32
CA LYS A 416 22.85 -10.14 -6.28
C LYS A 416 21.47 -10.10 -5.63
N TYR A 417 20.94 -8.91 -5.41
CA TYR A 417 19.54 -8.70 -5.02
C TYR A 417 18.64 -8.70 -6.26
N MET A 418 17.46 -9.28 -6.19
CA MET A 418 16.54 -9.30 -7.33
C MET A 418 15.08 -9.42 -6.91
N THR A 419 14.16 -9.12 -7.82
CA THR A 419 12.75 -9.50 -7.65
C THR A 419 12.54 -10.98 -7.97
N ASP A 420 11.62 -11.64 -7.27
CA ASP A 420 11.30 -13.08 -7.44
C ASP A 420 11.14 -13.50 -8.92
N GLY A 421 10.37 -12.74 -9.71
CA GLY A 421 10.15 -12.99 -11.14
C GLY A 421 11.40 -12.86 -12.04
N ILE A 422 12.52 -12.34 -11.54
CA ILE A 422 13.82 -12.37 -12.24
C ILE A 422 14.55 -13.69 -11.98
N LEU A 423 14.58 -14.19 -10.73
CA LEU A 423 15.15 -15.51 -10.44
C LEU A 423 14.36 -16.60 -11.19
N LEU A 424 13.02 -16.47 -11.26
CA LEU A 424 12.17 -17.38 -12.01
C LEU A 424 12.45 -17.33 -13.52
N ARG A 425 12.78 -16.15 -14.09
CA ARG A 425 13.23 -16.06 -15.50
C ARG A 425 14.62 -16.66 -15.70
N GLU A 426 15.55 -16.47 -14.77
CA GLU A 426 16.85 -17.15 -14.84
C GLU A 426 16.71 -18.69 -14.75
N ALA A 427 15.71 -19.19 -14.02
CA ALA A 427 15.38 -20.61 -13.97
C ALA A 427 14.85 -21.19 -15.30
N ILE A 428 14.28 -20.37 -16.18
CA ILE A 428 13.87 -20.80 -17.54
C ILE A 428 15.11 -21.10 -18.39
N SER A 429 16.11 -20.21 -18.37
CA SER A 429 17.37 -20.41 -19.11
C SER A 429 18.33 -21.41 -18.44
N ASP A 430 18.25 -21.57 -17.12
CA ASP A 430 19.04 -22.55 -16.35
C ASP A 430 18.18 -23.19 -15.23
N PRO A 431 17.44 -24.27 -15.55
CA PRO A 431 16.65 -25.02 -14.57
C PRO A 431 17.46 -25.68 -13.43
N SER A 432 18.80 -25.63 -13.49
CA SER A 432 19.68 -26.07 -12.40
C SER A 432 20.20 -24.93 -11.53
N LEU A 433 19.92 -23.68 -11.90
CA LEU A 433 20.39 -22.44 -11.26
C LEU A 433 21.91 -22.49 -10.99
N SER A 434 22.67 -23.00 -11.96
CA SER A 434 24.08 -23.38 -11.83
C SER A 434 24.99 -22.23 -11.39
N LYS A 435 24.66 -20.99 -11.83
CA LYS A 435 25.32 -19.73 -11.45
C LYS A 435 25.35 -19.50 -9.93
N TYR A 436 24.32 -19.94 -9.22
CA TYR A 436 24.12 -19.65 -7.81
C TYR A 436 24.67 -20.78 -6.93
N ARG A 437 25.23 -20.41 -5.77
CA ARG A 437 25.59 -21.35 -4.69
C ARG A 437 24.64 -21.23 -3.50
N PHE A 438 24.17 -20.00 -3.24
CA PHE A 438 23.18 -19.69 -2.21
C PHE A 438 22.01 -18.97 -2.85
N ILE A 439 20.80 -19.39 -2.51
CA ILE A 439 19.56 -18.67 -2.82
C ILE A 439 18.88 -18.33 -1.49
N ILE A 440 18.60 -17.06 -1.31
CA ILE A 440 17.85 -16.50 -0.18
C ILE A 440 16.49 -16.06 -0.72
N LEU A 441 15.41 -16.68 -0.22
CA LEU A 441 14.03 -16.26 -0.46
C LEU A 441 13.56 -15.52 0.80
N ASP A 442 13.53 -14.20 0.76
CA ASP A 442 13.25 -13.33 1.91
C ASP A 442 11.89 -12.61 1.81
N GLU A 443 11.40 -12.14 2.96
CA GLU A 443 10.01 -11.69 3.16
C GLU A 443 8.98 -12.75 2.70
N ALA A 444 9.31 -14.04 2.88
CA ALA A 444 8.53 -15.22 2.45
C ALA A 444 7.07 -15.29 2.96
N HIS A 445 6.70 -14.41 3.88
CA HIS A 445 5.34 -14.26 4.40
C HIS A 445 4.43 -13.39 3.52
N GLU A 446 4.96 -12.66 2.53
CA GLU A 446 4.12 -11.98 1.53
C GLU A 446 3.46 -12.98 0.57
N ARG A 447 3.93 -14.25 0.51
CA ARG A 447 3.30 -15.40 -0.19
C ARG A 447 2.79 -15.06 -1.59
N THR A 448 3.60 -14.33 -2.35
CA THR A 448 3.26 -13.93 -3.72
C THR A 448 3.32 -15.13 -4.66
N VAL A 449 2.60 -15.07 -5.79
CA VAL A 449 2.59 -16.17 -6.77
C VAL A 449 4.00 -16.57 -7.22
N HIS A 450 4.90 -15.60 -7.43
CA HIS A 450 6.28 -15.87 -7.83
C HIS A 450 7.11 -16.47 -6.68
N THR A 451 6.89 -16.06 -5.44
CA THR A 451 7.57 -16.62 -4.27
C THR A 451 7.21 -18.10 -4.09
N ASP A 452 5.92 -18.41 -4.18
CA ASP A 452 5.39 -19.78 -4.01
C ASP A 452 5.86 -20.73 -5.11
N VAL A 453 5.95 -20.25 -6.35
CA VAL A 453 6.54 -20.98 -7.48
C VAL A 453 8.05 -21.21 -7.28
N LEU A 454 8.78 -20.21 -6.78
CA LEU A 454 10.22 -20.34 -6.52
C LEU A 454 10.53 -21.39 -5.45
N PHE A 455 9.68 -21.63 -4.46
CA PHE A 455 9.88 -22.72 -3.50
C PHE A 455 10.01 -24.07 -4.21
N GLY A 456 9.04 -24.42 -5.08
CA GLY A 456 9.08 -25.67 -5.84
C GLY A 456 10.18 -25.70 -6.91
N VAL A 457 10.43 -24.59 -7.62
CA VAL A 457 11.46 -24.51 -8.66
C VAL A 457 12.87 -24.66 -8.07
N VAL A 458 13.16 -23.99 -6.94
CA VAL A 458 14.47 -24.10 -6.27
C VAL A 458 14.64 -25.47 -5.59
N LYS A 459 13.58 -26.05 -5.02
CA LYS A 459 13.56 -27.43 -4.50
C LYS A 459 13.83 -28.46 -5.61
N LYS A 460 13.23 -28.30 -6.80
CA LYS A 460 13.52 -29.10 -8.00
C LYS A 460 14.97 -28.92 -8.46
N ALA A 461 15.48 -27.68 -8.53
CA ALA A 461 16.87 -27.40 -8.90
C ALA A 461 17.89 -28.00 -7.92
N GLN A 462 17.63 -27.93 -6.61
CA GLN A 462 18.44 -28.55 -5.55
C GLN A 462 18.49 -30.08 -5.72
N ARG A 463 17.34 -30.73 -5.92
CA ARG A 463 17.26 -32.17 -6.22
C ARG A 463 18.04 -32.54 -7.49
N LEU A 464 17.89 -31.77 -8.56
CA LEU A 464 18.60 -32.00 -9.83
C LEU A 464 20.12 -31.87 -9.71
N ARG A 465 20.62 -30.95 -8.88
CA ARG A 465 22.07 -30.81 -8.63
C ARG A 465 22.62 -31.94 -7.75
N ASN A 466 21.89 -32.32 -6.70
CA ASN A 466 22.32 -33.43 -5.83
C ASN A 466 22.40 -34.74 -6.64
N LEU A 467 21.37 -35.09 -7.42
CA LEU A 467 21.40 -36.26 -8.32
C LEU A 467 22.59 -36.25 -9.30
N LYS A 468 22.92 -35.08 -9.88
CA LYS A 468 24.06 -34.94 -10.82
C LYS A 468 25.43 -34.93 -10.16
N ARG A 469 25.51 -34.60 -8.87
CA ARG A 469 26.73 -34.72 -8.05
C ARG A 469 26.97 -36.18 -7.69
N ASP A 470 25.91 -36.91 -7.36
CA ASP A 470 26.01 -38.29 -6.87
C ASP A 470 26.22 -39.31 -8.02
N SER A 471 26.09 -38.88 -9.28
CA SER A 471 26.33 -39.66 -10.49
C SER A 471 27.55 -39.23 -11.33
N LEU A 472 28.31 -38.21 -10.91
CA LEU A 472 29.55 -37.76 -11.56
C LEU A 472 30.68 -37.71 -10.53
N ASP A 473 31.83 -38.27 -10.87
CA ASP A 473 32.94 -38.63 -9.97
C ASP A 473 33.61 -37.45 -9.21
N GLY A 474 32.87 -36.83 -8.28
CA GLY A 474 33.27 -35.82 -7.28
C GLY A 474 33.74 -34.44 -7.79
N LYS A 475 34.31 -34.38 -9.00
CA LYS A 475 35.23 -33.32 -9.42
C LYS A 475 34.57 -32.17 -10.20
N SER A 476 33.35 -32.34 -10.71
CA SER A 476 32.69 -31.33 -11.54
C SER A 476 32.19 -30.12 -10.74
N HIS A 477 32.97 -29.04 -10.74
CA HIS A 477 32.63 -27.79 -10.04
C HIS A 477 31.28 -27.16 -10.47
N LYS A 478 30.73 -27.54 -11.63
CA LYS A 478 29.43 -27.06 -12.14
C LYS A 478 28.25 -27.48 -11.24
N PHE A 479 28.34 -28.65 -10.61
CA PHE A 479 27.29 -29.25 -9.78
C PHE A 479 27.58 -29.19 -8.27
N ARG A 480 28.20 -28.08 -7.82
CA ARG A 480 28.25 -27.73 -6.39
C ARG A 480 26.83 -27.69 -5.80
N GLN A 481 26.67 -28.23 -4.60
CA GLN A 481 25.42 -28.27 -3.84
C GLN A 481 24.84 -26.85 -3.66
N LEU A 482 23.55 -26.70 -3.97
CA LEU A 482 22.80 -25.46 -3.85
C LEU A 482 22.19 -25.36 -2.45
N LYS A 483 22.52 -24.30 -1.71
CA LYS A 483 21.97 -24.04 -0.38
C LYS A 483 20.80 -23.05 -0.47
N LEU A 484 19.66 -23.43 0.09
CA LEU A 484 18.44 -22.61 0.16
C LEU A 484 18.27 -22.05 1.58
N ILE A 485 17.95 -20.76 1.68
CA ILE A 485 17.66 -20.09 2.94
C ILE A 485 16.36 -19.33 2.79
N ILE A 486 15.40 -19.58 3.68
CA ILE A 486 14.06 -18.99 3.65
C ILE A 486 13.97 -18.03 4.83
N MET A 487 13.76 -16.75 4.57
CA MET A 487 13.75 -15.70 5.58
C MET A 487 12.36 -15.10 5.72
N SER A 488 11.90 -14.94 6.96
CA SER A 488 10.57 -14.38 7.23
C SER A 488 10.50 -13.63 8.57
N ALA A 489 9.45 -12.80 8.72
CA ALA A 489 9.08 -12.19 10.00
C ALA A 489 8.05 -13.05 10.76
N THR A 490 7.08 -13.65 10.05
CA THR A 490 6.01 -14.48 10.62
C THR A 490 5.57 -15.51 9.58
N MET A 491 5.66 -16.81 9.87
CA MET A 491 5.35 -17.87 8.89
C MET A 491 4.71 -19.06 9.58
N ASP A 492 3.99 -19.91 8.82
CA ASP A 492 3.66 -21.25 9.30
C ASP A 492 4.93 -22.08 9.29
N VAL A 493 5.44 -22.37 10.49
CA VAL A 493 6.79 -22.90 10.69
C VAL A 493 6.83 -24.38 10.35
N ASP A 494 5.86 -25.12 10.86
CA ASP A 494 5.80 -26.57 10.78
C ASP A 494 5.42 -27.01 9.37
N HIS A 495 4.51 -26.28 8.70
CA HIS A 495 4.16 -26.51 7.29
C HIS A 495 5.37 -26.31 6.37
N PHE A 496 6.09 -25.20 6.50
CA PHE A 496 7.28 -24.93 5.69
C PHE A 496 8.44 -25.89 6.01
N SER A 497 8.70 -26.19 7.29
CA SER A 497 9.74 -27.16 7.66
C SER A 497 9.44 -28.54 7.06
N LYS A 498 8.20 -29.02 7.17
CA LYS A 498 7.73 -30.27 6.56
C LYS A 498 7.87 -30.27 5.04
N TYR A 499 7.46 -29.19 4.36
CA TYR A 499 7.58 -29.08 2.90
C TYR A 499 9.05 -29.09 2.43
N PHE A 500 9.97 -28.51 3.21
CA PHE A 500 11.42 -28.55 2.96
C PHE A 500 12.12 -29.73 3.68
N ASN A 501 11.47 -30.90 3.72
CA ASN A 501 12.02 -32.17 4.18
C ASN A 501 12.53 -32.16 5.65
N GLY A 502 11.88 -31.41 6.53
CA GLY A 502 12.29 -31.24 7.93
C GLY A 502 13.39 -30.17 8.12
N ALA A 503 13.42 -29.14 7.26
CA ALA A 503 14.42 -28.08 7.33
C ALA A 503 14.44 -27.40 8.72
N PRO A 504 15.62 -27.23 9.36
CA PRO A 504 15.72 -26.65 10.68
C PRO A 504 15.34 -25.16 10.68
N VAL A 505 14.78 -24.74 11.80
CA VAL A 505 14.22 -23.40 12.01
C VAL A 505 15.03 -22.66 13.06
N TYR A 506 15.45 -21.44 12.75
CA TYR A 506 16.19 -20.58 13.66
C TYR A 506 15.40 -19.29 13.94
N TYR A 507 15.07 -19.09 15.21
CA TYR A 507 14.40 -17.89 15.71
C TYR A 507 15.43 -16.85 16.17
N ILE A 508 15.46 -15.71 15.49
CA ILE A 508 16.25 -14.54 15.87
C ILE A 508 15.34 -13.63 16.70
N VAL A 509 15.52 -13.67 18.01
CA VAL A 509 14.80 -12.78 18.95
C VAL A 509 15.16 -11.32 18.64
N GLY A 510 14.16 -10.49 18.38
CA GLY A 510 14.35 -9.06 18.12
C GLY A 510 14.45 -8.24 19.40
N ARG A 511 14.70 -6.93 19.23
CA ARG A 511 14.59 -5.93 20.31
C ARG A 511 13.25 -5.19 20.20
N THR A 512 12.14 -5.91 20.32
CA THR A 512 10.83 -5.29 20.51
C THR A 512 10.60 -4.93 21.96
N PHE A 513 10.17 -3.70 22.19
CA PHE A 513 9.61 -3.23 23.45
C PHE A 513 8.18 -3.80 23.62
N PRO A 514 7.69 -3.94 24.86
CA PRO A 514 6.33 -4.44 25.10
C PRO A 514 5.26 -3.56 24.44
N ILE A 515 4.22 -4.21 23.92
CA ILE A 515 3.08 -3.58 23.25
C ILE A 515 1.80 -4.00 23.98
N GLU A 516 1.13 -3.04 24.63
CA GLU A 516 -0.18 -3.29 25.22
C GLU A 516 -1.23 -3.37 24.11
N THR A 517 -2.14 -4.36 24.17
CA THR A 517 -3.11 -4.59 23.09
C THR A 517 -4.54 -4.54 23.62
N PHE A 518 -5.26 -3.48 23.24
CA PHE A 518 -6.65 -3.24 23.56
C PHE A 518 -7.56 -3.77 22.42
N TYR A 519 -8.76 -4.22 22.79
CA TYR A 519 -9.79 -4.72 21.88
C TYR A 519 -11.10 -4.01 22.17
N MET A 520 -11.93 -3.80 21.15
CA MET A 520 -13.31 -3.35 21.37
C MET A 520 -14.11 -4.38 22.18
N GLN A 521 -14.95 -3.91 23.09
CA GLN A 521 -15.87 -4.78 23.87
C GLN A 521 -17.01 -5.30 22.99
N ALA A 522 -17.57 -4.42 22.14
CA ALA A 522 -18.65 -4.73 21.21
C ALA A 522 -18.17 -4.59 19.75
N LYS A 523 -18.81 -5.33 18.84
CA LYS A 523 -18.53 -5.28 17.40
C LYS A 523 -18.92 -3.91 16.82
N GLN A 524 -17.99 -3.29 16.09
CA GLN A 524 -18.23 -2.02 15.41
C GLN A 524 -18.87 -2.26 14.03
N THR A 525 -19.85 -1.41 13.66
CA THR A 525 -20.49 -1.42 12.34
C THR A 525 -19.75 -0.53 11.35
N ASP A 526 -19.41 0.70 11.76
CA ASP A 526 -18.54 1.62 11.03
C ASP A 526 -17.17 1.74 11.72
N TYR A 527 -16.18 1.03 11.19
CA TYR A 527 -14.81 1.07 11.70
C TYR A 527 -14.09 2.40 11.42
N VAL A 528 -14.58 3.22 10.48
CA VAL A 528 -13.96 4.52 10.13
C VAL A 528 -14.28 5.54 11.22
N SER A 529 -15.54 5.63 11.65
CA SER A 529 -15.93 6.45 12.81
C SER A 529 -15.24 5.98 14.09
N SER A 530 -15.21 4.66 14.38
CA SER A 530 -14.50 4.14 15.57
C SER A 530 -13.00 4.49 15.56
N ALA A 531 -12.35 4.44 14.39
CA ALA A 531 -10.95 4.82 14.24
C ALA A 531 -10.73 6.32 14.54
N LEU A 532 -11.59 7.20 14.01
CA LEU A 532 -11.53 8.64 14.30
C LEU A 532 -11.70 8.92 15.80
N SER A 533 -12.71 8.34 16.45
CA SER A 533 -12.90 8.48 17.90
C SER A 533 -11.68 8.01 18.70
N THR A 534 -11.08 6.88 18.32
CA THR A 534 -9.87 6.34 18.97
C THR A 534 -8.66 7.28 18.81
N ILE A 535 -8.48 7.90 17.63
CA ILE A 535 -7.39 8.87 17.39
C ILE A 535 -7.52 10.10 18.29
N PHE A 536 -8.72 10.66 18.42
CA PHE A 536 -8.95 11.83 19.28
C PHE A 536 -8.85 11.47 20.77
N GLN A 537 -9.28 10.26 21.18
CA GLN A 537 -9.11 9.76 22.54
C GLN A 537 -7.62 9.63 22.92
N ILE A 538 -6.81 8.98 22.07
CA ILE A 538 -5.35 8.84 22.28
C ILE A 538 -4.68 10.21 22.38
N HIS A 539 -5.08 11.17 21.54
CA HIS A 539 -4.53 12.52 21.58
C HIS A 539 -4.84 13.25 22.90
N GLN A 540 -6.08 13.17 23.39
CA GLN A 540 -6.47 13.84 24.63
C GLN A 540 -5.79 13.22 25.85
N GLN A 541 -5.77 11.88 25.94
CA GLN A 541 -5.30 11.17 27.14
C GLN A 541 -3.79 11.24 27.38
N GLU A 542 -2.94 11.37 26.35
CA GLU A 542 -1.49 11.49 26.57
C GLU A 542 -1.06 12.91 26.98
N ASP A 543 -1.74 13.96 26.50
CA ASP A 543 -1.38 15.35 26.80
C ASP A 543 -1.64 15.67 28.30
N GLU A 544 -2.47 14.88 29.00
CA GLU A 544 -2.60 14.89 30.48
C GLU A 544 -1.36 14.33 31.22
N ILE A 545 -0.67 13.34 30.64
CA ILE A 545 0.44 12.61 31.30
C ILE A 545 1.73 13.43 31.29
N GLU A 546 1.91 14.30 30.29
CA GLU A 546 3.10 15.15 30.13
C GLU A 546 3.24 16.22 31.22
N HIS A 547 2.21 16.41 32.05
CA HIS A 547 2.23 17.29 33.22
C HIS A 547 2.88 16.64 34.48
N GLY A 548 3.38 15.40 34.38
CA GLY A 548 3.88 14.61 35.51
C GLY A 548 5.30 14.91 35.98
N PHE A 549 6.31 14.59 35.16
CA PHE A 549 7.75 14.64 35.48
C PHE A 549 8.60 14.92 34.22
N ASP A 550 9.76 15.57 34.40
CA ASP A 550 10.82 15.88 33.43
C ASP A 550 10.45 16.61 32.11
N LYS A 551 10.69 17.93 32.11
CA LYS A 551 10.53 18.84 30.96
C LYS A 551 11.36 18.48 29.73
N ASP A 552 12.47 17.76 29.90
CA ASP A 552 13.40 17.43 28.80
C ASP A 552 13.04 16.12 28.07
N SER A 553 11.98 15.42 28.53
CA SER A 553 11.58 14.11 27.99
C SER A 553 10.58 14.22 26.82
N ILE A 554 11.09 14.39 25.59
CA ILE A 554 10.27 14.44 24.37
C ILE A 554 9.66 13.06 24.06
N ILE A 555 8.53 12.71 24.68
CA ILE A 555 7.83 11.41 24.50
C ILE A 555 6.37 11.60 24.08
N GLY A 556 6.11 12.53 23.16
CA GLY A 556 4.87 12.58 22.38
C GLY A 556 4.89 11.54 21.25
N GLY A 557 4.14 10.45 21.41
CA GLY A 557 4.12 9.33 20.46
C GLY A 557 3.26 9.56 19.21
N ASP A 558 3.77 9.21 18.03
CA ASP A 558 2.99 9.27 16.78
C ASP A 558 2.02 8.10 16.63
N ILE A 559 0.93 8.34 15.91
CA ILE A 559 -0.16 7.39 15.67
C ILE A 559 -0.09 6.89 14.22
N ILE A 560 -0.19 5.57 14.02
CA ILE A 560 -0.45 4.95 12.71
C ILE A 560 -1.83 4.28 12.70
N VAL A 561 -2.57 4.46 11.60
CA VAL A 561 -3.94 3.98 11.42
C VAL A 561 -3.98 3.11 10.16
N PHE A 562 -4.43 1.86 10.28
CA PHE A 562 -4.50 0.92 9.15
C PHE A 562 -5.84 1.00 8.42
N CYS A 563 -5.82 1.55 7.21
CA CYS A 563 -6.97 1.83 6.35
C CYS A 563 -7.01 0.94 5.09
N THR A 564 -8.17 0.81 4.43
CA THR A 564 -8.33 -0.10 3.29
C THR A 564 -7.91 0.47 1.93
N GLY A 565 -7.85 1.80 1.77
CA GLY A 565 -7.50 2.42 0.48
C GLY A 565 -7.51 3.95 0.47
N GLN A 566 -7.18 4.53 -0.69
CA GLN A 566 -6.99 5.97 -0.88
C GLN A 566 -8.22 6.81 -0.50
N ASP A 567 -9.42 6.43 -0.97
CA ASP A 567 -10.65 7.21 -0.76
C ASP A 567 -11.04 7.31 0.72
N GLU A 568 -10.81 6.23 1.48
CA GLU A 568 -10.96 6.16 2.94
C GLU A 568 -9.95 7.09 3.63
N ILE A 569 -8.66 6.96 3.27
CA ILE A 569 -7.55 7.76 3.80
C ILE A 569 -7.77 9.25 3.57
N GLU A 570 -8.08 9.68 2.35
CA GLU A 570 -8.29 11.11 2.04
C GLU A 570 -9.57 11.68 2.66
N SER A 571 -10.57 10.86 2.95
CA SER A 571 -11.76 11.29 3.69
C SER A 571 -11.45 11.48 5.18
N MET A 572 -10.76 10.52 5.81
CA MET A 572 -10.34 10.63 7.21
C MET A 572 -9.37 11.80 7.44
N ILE A 573 -8.45 12.05 6.51
CA ILE A 573 -7.51 13.17 6.58
C ILE A 573 -8.26 14.52 6.62
N LYS A 574 -9.27 14.71 5.76
CA LYS A 574 -10.09 15.94 5.77
C LYS A 574 -10.80 16.12 7.12
N ILE A 575 -11.48 15.08 7.60
CA ILE A 575 -12.19 15.11 8.88
C ILE A 575 -11.23 15.43 10.04
N VAL A 576 -10.01 14.91 10.04
CA VAL A 576 -9.00 15.25 11.06
C VAL A 576 -8.47 16.68 10.91
N VAL A 577 -8.27 17.20 9.69
CA VAL A 577 -7.92 18.62 9.48
C VAL A 577 -9.04 19.53 9.99
N ASP A 578 -10.29 19.26 9.61
CA ASP A 578 -11.44 20.08 9.97
C ASP A 578 -11.63 20.10 11.50
N LEU A 579 -11.68 18.92 12.14
CA LEU A 579 -11.85 18.80 13.59
C LEU A 579 -10.63 19.33 14.38
N SER A 580 -9.40 19.13 13.90
CA SER A 580 -8.22 19.71 14.57
C SER A 580 -8.16 21.23 14.44
N SER A 581 -8.66 21.81 13.34
CA SER A 581 -8.79 23.27 13.21
C SER A 581 -9.81 23.84 14.21
N GLN A 582 -10.94 23.16 14.41
CA GLN A 582 -11.95 23.52 15.41
C GLN A 582 -11.38 23.41 16.83
N LEU A 583 -10.77 22.27 17.18
CA LEU A 583 -10.10 22.08 18.48
C LEU A 583 -9.02 23.12 18.73
N ASN A 584 -8.22 23.48 17.72
CA ASN A 584 -7.22 24.53 17.82
C ASN A 584 -7.83 25.92 18.12
N SER A 585 -9.01 26.25 17.59
CA SER A 585 -9.68 27.53 17.87
C SER A 585 -10.06 27.70 19.35
N PHE A 586 -10.48 26.62 20.01
CA PHE A 586 -10.78 26.60 21.45
C PHE A 586 -9.53 26.73 22.35
N LYS A 587 -8.33 26.43 21.85
CA LYS A 587 -7.08 26.47 22.67
C LYS A 587 -6.70 27.87 23.16
N THR A 588 -7.28 28.92 22.58
CA THR A 588 -7.06 30.34 22.94
C THR A 588 -7.39 30.71 24.40
N ARG A 589 -8.01 29.81 25.18
CA ARG A 589 -8.32 30.02 26.61
C ARG A 589 -7.58 29.12 27.61
N SER A 590 -6.77 28.15 27.16
CA SER A 590 -6.07 27.22 28.09
C SER A 590 -4.71 26.68 27.59
N GLY A 591 -4.46 26.71 26.27
CA GLY A 591 -3.16 26.36 25.68
C GLY A 591 -2.79 24.85 25.70
N HIS A 592 -1.52 24.60 25.40
CA HIS A 592 -0.73 23.38 25.62
C HIS A 592 -1.13 22.06 24.92
N LEU A 593 -2.38 21.83 24.50
CA LEU A 593 -2.72 20.69 23.63
C LEU A 593 -1.93 20.76 22.32
N LYS A 594 -1.20 19.69 21.96
CA LYS A 594 -0.42 19.63 20.70
C LYS A 594 -1.30 19.70 19.47
N THR A 595 -0.75 20.10 18.32
CA THR A 595 -1.50 20.08 17.05
C THR A 595 -1.47 18.67 16.46
N LEU A 596 -2.60 18.12 16.01
CA LEU A 596 -2.62 16.93 15.16
C LEU A 596 -2.25 17.31 13.72
N LYS A 597 -1.38 16.52 13.10
CA LYS A 597 -0.99 16.68 11.69
C LYS A 597 -1.17 15.36 10.95
N PRO A 598 -2.21 15.21 10.11
CA PRO A 598 -2.48 13.97 9.39
C PRO A 598 -1.63 13.81 8.13
N TYR A 599 -1.21 12.58 7.82
CA TYR A 599 -0.37 12.22 6.66
C TYR A 599 -0.92 10.96 5.94
N PRO A 600 -1.04 10.95 4.60
CA PRO A 600 -1.42 9.76 3.83
C PRO A 600 -0.22 8.82 3.58
N LEU A 601 -0.46 7.51 3.55
CA LEU A 601 0.54 6.50 3.16
C LEU A 601 -0.09 5.34 2.36
N TYR A 602 -0.15 5.52 1.04
CA TYR A 602 -0.66 4.54 0.07
C TYR A 602 0.24 4.44 -1.18
N ALA A 603 0.15 3.34 -1.92
CA ALA A 603 1.10 3.00 -2.99
C ALA A 603 1.17 4.03 -4.14
N ALA A 604 0.06 4.68 -4.50
CA ALA A 604 0.00 5.68 -5.58
C ALA A 604 0.51 7.08 -5.20
N LEU A 605 1.00 7.26 -3.96
CA LEU A 605 1.47 8.53 -3.42
C LEU A 605 2.88 8.88 -3.97
N PRO A 606 3.16 10.14 -4.36
CA PRO A 606 4.50 10.50 -4.85
C PRO A 606 5.59 10.33 -3.78
N ASN A 607 6.76 9.80 -4.18
CA ASN A 607 7.91 9.56 -3.30
C ASN A 607 8.32 10.80 -2.47
N SER A 608 8.22 12.01 -3.04
CA SER A 608 8.54 13.29 -2.37
C SER A 608 7.53 13.69 -1.28
N VAL A 609 6.33 13.10 -1.28
CA VAL A 609 5.34 13.24 -0.19
C VAL A 609 5.55 12.10 0.82
N GLN A 610 5.77 10.87 0.34
CA GLN A 610 6.08 9.71 1.18
C GLN A 610 7.34 9.94 2.05
N GLN A 611 8.37 10.59 1.51
CA GLN A 611 9.61 10.89 2.24
C GLN A 611 9.39 11.83 3.45
N LYS A 612 8.37 12.70 3.41
CA LYS A 612 8.04 13.62 4.52
C LYS A 612 7.58 12.91 5.80
N ILE A 613 7.28 11.61 5.71
CA ILE A 613 6.85 10.77 6.85
C ILE A 613 8.07 10.24 7.63
N PHE A 614 9.24 10.13 6.99
CA PHE A 614 10.49 9.70 7.64
C PHE A 614 11.29 10.85 8.22
N SER A 615 11.21 12.04 7.61
CA SER A 615 11.75 13.27 8.20
C SER A 615 10.89 13.75 9.37
N ARG A 616 11.53 14.05 10.49
CA ARG A 616 10.99 14.87 11.59
C ARG A 616 11.99 15.99 11.84
N SER A 617 11.52 17.24 11.97
CA SER A 617 12.36 18.34 12.44
C SER A 617 12.43 18.30 13.97
N PRO A 618 13.55 18.70 14.60
CA PRO A 618 13.60 18.84 16.07
C PRO A 618 12.50 19.75 16.61
N ASP A 619 12.12 20.76 15.84
CA ASP A 619 11.15 21.82 16.18
C ASP A 619 9.67 21.42 15.94
N ASP A 620 9.38 20.16 15.62
CA ASP A 620 8.03 19.68 15.28
C ASP A 620 7.13 19.54 16.53
N CYS A 621 6.55 20.66 17.00
CA CYS A 621 5.57 20.75 18.09
C CYS A 621 4.17 20.16 17.77
N PHE A 622 4.10 19.12 16.94
CA PHE A 622 2.85 18.44 16.52
C PHE A 622 2.96 16.92 16.62
N ARG A 623 1.81 16.27 16.87
CA ARG A 623 1.66 14.81 16.86
C ARG A 623 1.24 14.37 15.45
N ARG A 624 1.93 13.40 14.86
CA ARG A 624 1.65 12.91 13.50
C ARG A 624 0.62 11.78 13.55
N VAL A 625 -0.35 11.82 12.65
CA VAL A 625 -1.35 10.76 12.46
C VAL A 625 -1.23 10.22 11.04
N ILE A 626 -0.70 9.01 10.90
CA ILE A 626 -0.34 8.43 9.60
C ILE A 626 -1.40 7.42 9.19
N PHE A 627 -2.18 7.77 8.17
CA PHE A 627 -3.24 6.94 7.60
C PHE A 627 -2.66 6.05 6.49
N ALA A 628 -2.44 4.78 6.81
CA ALA A 628 -1.64 3.86 6.02
C ALA A 628 -2.44 2.66 5.50
N THR A 629 -2.12 2.24 4.28
CA THR A 629 -2.49 0.90 3.77
C THR A 629 -1.53 -0.18 4.30
N ASN A 630 -1.71 -1.44 3.89
CA ASN A 630 -0.79 -2.55 4.18
C ASN A 630 0.66 -2.32 3.70
N ILE A 631 0.95 -1.25 2.95
CA ILE A 631 2.33 -0.80 2.66
C ILE A 631 3.17 -0.62 3.94
N ALA A 632 2.54 -0.23 5.06
CA ALA A 632 3.20 -0.07 6.36
C ALA A 632 3.25 -1.36 7.21
N GLU A 633 2.60 -2.44 6.76
CA GLU A 633 2.45 -3.70 7.52
C GLU A 633 3.76 -4.50 7.57
N THR A 634 4.55 -4.46 6.49
CA THR A 634 5.83 -5.19 6.32
C THR A 634 7.01 -4.24 6.11
N SER A 635 7.15 -3.65 4.92
CA SER A 635 8.43 -3.12 4.40
C SER A 635 8.84 -1.72 4.89
N VAL A 636 8.05 -1.04 5.72
CA VAL A 636 8.29 0.36 6.09
C VAL A 636 8.42 0.54 7.60
N THR A 637 9.59 0.98 8.07
CA THR A 637 9.78 1.44 9.46
C THR A 637 9.69 2.96 9.51
N ILE A 638 8.71 3.47 10.25
CA ILE A 638 8.52 4.90 10.50
C ILE A 638 9.04 5.21 11.91
N PRO A 639 9.86 6.26 12.12
CA PRO A 639 10.31 6.63 13.46
C PRO A 639 9.17 7.19 14.32
N ASN A 640 9.31 7.07 15.65
CA ASN A 640 8.40 7.62 16.67
C ASN A 640 6.94 7.08 16.69
N ILE A 641 6.61 6.02 15.94
CA ILE A 641 5.31 5.34 16.10
C ILE A 641 5.23 4.69 17.48
N ARG A 642 4.30 5.15 18.32
CA ARG A 642 3.98 4.57 19.63
C ARG A 642 2.58 3.95 19.66
N PHE A 643 1.68 4.43 18.79
CA PHE A 643 0.28 4.03 18.77
C PHE A 643 -0.11 3.41 17.44
N VAL A 644 -0.74 2.23 17.48
CA VAL A 644 -1.32 1.56 16.32
C VAL A 644 -2.84 1.50 16.50
N VAL A 645 -3.59 1.98 15.52
CA VAL A 645 -5.03 1.79 15.39
C VAL A 645 -5.28 0.81 14.24
N ASP A 646 -5.74 -0.39 14.56
CA ASP A 646 -5.96 -1.47 13.59
C ASP A 646 -7.46 -1.72 13.38
N THR A 647 -7.94 -1.42 12.16
CA THR A 647 -9.31 -1.67 11.71
C THR A 647 -9.63 -3.16 11.53
N GLY A 648 -8.62 -4.03 11.48
CA GLY A 648 -8.80 -5.45 11.18
C GLY A 648 -9.13 -5.75 9.71
N LYS A 649 -9.04 -4.75 8.83
CA LYS A 649 -9.39 -4.84 7.40
C LYS A 649 -8.18 -4.75 6.48
N VAL A 650 -8.32 -5.34 5.29
CA VAL A 650 -7.40 -5.19 4.14
C VAL A 650 -8.20 -5.30 2.84
N LYS A 651 -7.72 -4.66 1.77
CA LYS A 651 -8.31 -4.77 0.43
C LYS A 651 -7.46 -5.73 -0.40
N SER A 652 -8.02 -6.87 -0.78
CA SER A 652 -7.34 -7.96 -1.50
C SER A 652 -7.89 -8.13 -2.92
N ARG A 653 -7.11 -8.78 -3.79
CA ARG A 653 -7.58 -9.23 -5.11
C ARG A 653 -8.15 -10.65 -4.97
N LEU A 654 -9.25 -10.90 -5.67
CA LEU A 654 -9.84 -12.23 -5.83
C LEU A 654 -10.14 -12.45 -7.32
N TYR A 655 -9.49 -13.45 -7.91
CA TYR A 655 -9.76 -13.94 -9.26
C TYR A 655 -10.93 -14.94 -9.26
N SER A 656 -11.80 -14.85 -10.25
CA SER A 656 -12.95 -15.76 -10.45
C SER A 656 -12.75 -16.59 -11.73
N PRO A 657 -12.37 -17.88 -11.66
CA PRO A 657 -11.99 -18.67 -12.84
C PRO A 657 -13.13 -18.84 -13.86
N ASN A 658 -14.39 -18.92 -13.38
CA ASN A 658 -15.57 -19.10 -14.22
C ASN A 658 -15.99 -17.86 -15.03
N THR A 659 -15.37 -16.69 -14.77
CA THR A 659 -15.67 -15.43 -15.47
C THR A 659 -14.43 -14.65 -15.91
N GLY A 660 -13.23 -15.03 -15.44
CA GLY A 660 -11.99 -14.28 -15.65
C GLY A 660 -11.89 -12.97 -14.86
N PHE A 661 -12.81 -12.68 -13.94
CA PHE A 661 -12.87 -11.37 -13.27
C PHE A 661 -11.87 -11.26 -12.11
N GLU A 662 -11.13 -10.16 -12.04
CA GLU A 662 -10.49 -9.71 -10.81
C GLU A 662 -11.42 -8.76 -10.03
N VAL A 663 -11.63 -9.07 -8.75
CA VAL A 663 -12.46 -8.31 -7.82
C VAL A 663 -11.60 -7.75 -6.70
N MET A 664 -11.67 -6.44 -6.45
CA MET A 664 -11.00 -5.77 -5.33
C MET A 664 -11.92 -5.77 -4.10
N GLN A 665 -11.88 -6.83 -3.30
CA GLN A 665 -12.77 -6.99 -2.13
C GLN A 665 -12.08 -6.58 -0.82
N ILE A 666 -12.87 -6.06 0.14
CA ILE A 666 -12.40 -5.84 1.51
C ILE A 666 -12.59 -7.14 2.30
N GLU A 667 -11.50 -7.65 2.86
CA GLU A 667 -11.46 -8.86 3.69
C GLU A 667 -11.08 -8.50 5.14
N ASN A 668 -11.31 -9.45 6.06
CA ASN A 668 -10.69 -9.41 7.39
C ASN A 668 -9.22 -9.85 7.27
N ILE A 669 -8.33 -9.25 8.06
CA ILE A 669 -6.93 -9.70 8.14
C ILE A 669 -6.78 -11.04 8.85
N SER A 670 -5.64 -11.69 8.63
CA SER A 670 -5.19 -12.83 9.43
C SER A 670 -4.57 -12.40 10.77
N ARG A 671 -4.46 -13.34 11.72
CA ARG A 671 -3.83 -13.11 13.03
C ARG A 671 -2.35 -12.73 12.90
N ALA A 672 -1.62 -13.35 11.96
CA ALA A 672 -0.24 -12.98 11.65
C ALA A 672 -0.10 -11.50 11.25
N GLN A 673 -0.95 -11.02 10.34
CA GLN A 673 -0.97 -9.61 9.92
C GLN A 673 -1.33 -8.67 11.07
N ALA A 674 -2.33 -9.01 11.87
CA ALA A 674 -2.70 -8.25 13.07
C ALA A 674 -1.51 -8.12 14.06
N CYS A 675 -0.68 -9.15 14.18
CA CYS A 675 0.55 -9.12 14.97
C CYS A 675 1.64 -8.23 14.34
N GLN A 676 1.83 -8.28 13.02
CA GLN A 676 2.76 -7.38 12.30
C GLN A 676 2.35 -5.90 12.41
N ARG A 677 1.05 -5.60 12.38
CA ARG A 677 0.48 -4.26 12.60
C ARG A 677 0.80 -3.75 14.01
N SER A 678 0.49 -4.53 15.05
CA SER A 678 0.87 -4.16 16.43
C SER A 678 2.39 -3.99 16.58
N GLY A 679 3.19 -4.83 15.91
CA GLY A 679 4.65 -4.75 15.84
C GLY A 679 5.23 -3.51 15.15
N ARG A 680 4.40 -2.50 14.79
CA ARG A 680 4.86 -1.15 14.41
C ARG A 680 5.06 -0.24 15.62
N ALA A 681 4.34 -0.46 16.74
CA ALA A 681 4.47 0.35 17.96
C ALA A 681 5.73 0.05 18.78
N GLY A 682 6.10 -1.23 18.94
CA GLY A 682 7.16 -1.65 19.87
C GLY A 682 8.60 -1.55 19.35
N ARG A 683 8.90 -0.70 18.35
CA ARG A 683 10.22 -0.71 17.65
C ARG A 683 11.32 0.11 18.31
N LEU A 684 10.93 1.18 19.01
CA LEU A 684 11.85 2.19 19.55
C LEU A 684 11.58 2.49 21.03
N ALA A 685 10.35 2.26 21.49
CA ALA A 685 9.89 2.45 22.85
C ALA A 685 8.66 1.55 23.12
N PRO A 686 8.24 1.36 24.38
CA PRO A 686 6.97 0.72 24.72
C PRO A 686 5.77 1.49 24.12
N GLY A 687 4.83 0.75 23.54
CA GLY A 687 3.71 1.31 22.78
C GLY A 687 2.39 0.56 22.97
N GLN A 688 1.36 1.02 22.27
CA GLN A 688 -0.01 0.52 22.43
C GLN A 688 -0.69 0.25 21.08
N CYS A 689 -1.50 -0.80 21.03
CA CYS A 689 -2.26 -1.22 19.86
C CYS A 689 -3.75 -1.31 20.19
N TYR A 690 -4.56 -0.49 19.51
CA TYR A 690 -6.02 -0.44 19.63
C TYR A 690 -6.63 -1.19 18.45
N ARG A 691 -7.19 -2.37 18.72
CA ARG A 691 -7.86 -3.21 17.71
C ARG A 691 -9.36 -2.91 17.71
N LEU A 692 -9.87 -2.41 16.59
CA LEU A 692 -11.26 -1.96 16.43
C LEU A 692 -12.27 -3.12 16.25
N TYR A 693 -11.89 -4.32 16.70
CA TYR A 693 -12.62 -5.57 16.61
C TYR A 693 -12.49 -6.33 17.93
N THR A 694 -13.45 -7.21 18.21
CA THR A 694 -13.52 -7.90 19.51
C THR A 694 -12.44 -8.97 19.65
N LYS A 695 -12.08 -9.31 20.89
CA LYS A 695 -11.20 -10.45 21.20
C LYS A 695 -11.79 -11.81 20.72
N LYS A 696 -13.11 -11.87 20.51
CA LYS A 696 -13.81 -13.02 19.89
C LYS A 696 -13.56 -13.07 18.37
N GLU A 697 -13.73 -11.96 17.67
CA GLU A 697 -13.45 -11.86 16.24
C GLU A 697 -11.98 -12.12 15.93
N PHE A 698 -11.04 -11.62 16.75
CA PHE A 698 -9.62 -11.94 16.62
C PHE A 698 -9.33 -13.45 16.70
N LYS A 699 -9.99 -14.19 17.61
CA LYS A 699 -9.87 -15.65 17.69
C LYS A 699 -10.46 -16.37 16.46
N GLN A 700 -11.43 -15.76 15.78
CA GLN A 700 -12.07 -16.30 14.56
C GLN A 700 -11.30 -15.95 13.27
N MET A 701 -10.34 -15.03 13.30
CA MET A 701 -9.47 -14.73 12.16
C MET A 701 -8.55 -15.91 11.81
N LYS A 702 -8.34 -16.13 10.51
CA LYS A 702 -7.39 -17.14 9.99
C LYS A 702 -6.00 -16.91 10.59
N PRO A 703 -5.21 -17.96 10.90
CA PRO A 703 -3.90 -17.80 11.52
C PRO A 703 -2.94 -16.99 10.63
N PHE A 704 -2.87 -17.37 9.35
CA PHE A 704 -1.99 -16.80 8.32
C PHE A 704 -2.82 -16.24 7.14
N PRO A 705 -2.26 -15.36 6.30
CA PRO A 705 -2.91 -14.95 5.05
C PRO A 705 -3.05 -16.14 4.09
N ILE A 706 -4.06 -16.08 3.22
CA ILE A 706 -4.21 -16.99 2.08
C ILE A 706 -3.16 -16.57 1.03
N PRO A 707 -2.35 -17.48 0.47
CA PRO A 707 -1.33 -17.13 -0.51
C PRO A 707 -1.94 -16.65 -1.84
N ASP A 708 -1.23 -15.78 -2.57
CA ASP A 708 -1.72 -15.19 -3.82
C ASP A 708 -1.94 -16.25 -4.92
N ILE A 709 -1.21 -17.38 -4.86
CA ILE A 709 -1.37 -18.48 -5.83
C ILE A 709 -2.78 -19.09 -5.82
N GLN A 710 -3.48 -19.04 -4.69
CA GLN A 710 -4.88 -19.47 -4.57
C GLN A 710 -5.89 -18.37 -4.97
N LYS A 711 -5.43 -17.14 -5.21
CA LYS A 711 -6.28 -15.94 -5.40
C LYS A 711 -6.15 -15.26 -6.76
N CYS A 712 -5.12 -15.56 -7.54
CA CYS A 712 -4.77 -14.82 -8.76
C CYS A 712 -4.89 -15.68 -10.04
N ASN A 713 -4.90 -15.02 -11.21
CA ASN A 713 -4.75 -15.70 -12.50
C ASN A 713 -3.34 -16.29 -12.62
N LEU A 714 -3.23 -17.55 -13.04
CA LEU A 714 -1.97 -18.30 -13.08
C LEU A 714 -1.40 -18.48 -14.49
N SER A 715 -2.09 -18.01 -15.54
CA SER A 715 -1.71 -18.24 -16.95
C SER A 715 -0.24 -17.89 -17.26
N ASN A 716 0.26 -16.75 -16.78
CA ASN A 716 1.66 -16.35 -16.95
C ASN A 716 2.64 -17.28 -16.23
N VAL A 717 2.27 -17.73 -15.02
CA VAL A 717 3.08 -18.63 -14.19
C VAL A 717 3.09 -20.06 -14.75
N MET A 718 1.97 -20.55 -15.27
CA MET A 718 1.91 -21.89 -15.87
C MET A 718 2.73 -21.94 -17.16
N LEU A 719 2.75 -20.86 -17.96
CA LEU A 719 3.64 -20.72 -19.12
C LEU A 719 5.12 -20.73 -18.69
N GLN A 720 5.46 -20.05 -17.60
CA GLN A 720 6.82 -20.04 -17.03
C GLN A 720 7.24 -21.42 -16.49
N LEU A 721 6.35 -22.15 -15.81
CA LEU A 721 6.59 -23.52 -15.34
C LEU A 721 6.86 -24.48 -16.51
N MET A 722 6.02 -24.45 -17.55
CA MET A 722 6.23 -25.28 -18.75
C MET A 722 7.55 -24.96 -19.44
N ALA A 723 7.97 -23.69 -19.48
CA ALA A 723 9.26 -23.26 -20.02
C ALA A 723 10.49 -23.74 -19.21
N ILE A 724 10.32 -24.03 -17.91
CA ILE A 724 11.35 -24.65 -17.05
C ILE A 724 11.43 -26.18 -17.27
N GLY A 725 10.55 -26.76 -18.09
CA GLY A 725 10.42 -28.20 -18.27
C GLY A 725 9.61 -28.85 -17.14
N ILE A 726 8.45 -28.26 -16.83
CA ILE A 726 7.44 -28.80 -15.92
C ILE A 726 6.15 -28.98 -16.75
N GLN A 727 5.99 -30.16 -17.35
CA GLN A 727 4.90 -30.49 -18.26
C GLN A 727 3.60 -30.81 -17.50
N ASP A 728 3.71 -31.55 -16.40
CA ASP A 728 2.64 -31.66 -15.40
C ASP A 728 2.71 -30.45 -14.46
N VAL A 729 1.76 -29.53 -14.66
CA VAL A 729 1.58 -28.33 -13.84
C VAL A 729 0.55 -28.56 -12.72
N GLY A 730 -0.26 -29.62 -12.81
CA GLY A 730 -1.27 -29.97 -11.81
C GLY A 730 -0.65 -30.60 -10.57
N ASN A 731 0.24 -31.58 -10.75
CA ASN A 731 0.96 -32.25 -9.66
C ASN A 731 2.32 -31.59 -9.34
N PHE A 732 2.51 -30.32 -9.68
CA PHE A 732 3.72 -29.60 -9.28
C PHE A 732 3.77 -29.38 -7.76
N ASP A 733 4.97 -29.47 -7.19
CA ASP A 733 5.29 -29.43 -5.77
C ASP A 733 5.13 -28.00 -5.19
N PHE A 734 3.90 -27.49 -5.13
CA PHE A 734 3.55 -26.22 -4.48
C PHE A 734 3.48 -26.39 -2.95
N VAL A 735 3.81 -25.33 -2.18
CA VAL A 735 3.64 -25.32 -0.71
C VAL A 735 2.17 -25.41 -0.32
N ASP A 736 1.34 -24.59 -0.97
CA ASP A 736 -0.12 -24.66 -0.92
C ASP A 736 -0.62 -24.64 -2.37
N PRO A 737 -1.21 -25.72 -2.90
CA PRO A 737 -1.62 -25.79 -4.30
C PRO A 737 -2.78 -24.81 -4.60
N PRO A 738 -2.86 -24.28 -5.83
CA PRO A 738 -4.04 -23.57 -6.32
C PRO A 738 -5.24 -24.52 -6.50
N SER A 739 -6.45 -23.97 -6.65
CA SER A 739 -7.64 -24.76 -6.99
C SER A 739 -7.57 -25.32 -8.41
N ASN A 740 -8.14 -26.51 -8.61
CA ASN A 740 -8.24 -27.13 -9.94
C ASN A 740 -8.92 -26.22 -10.95
N ASP A 741 -9.97 -25.49 -10.55
CA ASP A 741 -10.67 -24.49 -11.36
C ASP A 741 -9.73 -23.39 -11.88
N ASN A 742 -8.79 -22.91 -11.06
CA ASN A 742 -7.80 -21.89 -11.45
C ASN A 742 -6.75 -22.48 -12.40
N ILE A 743 -6.33 -23.72 -12.18
CA ILE A 743 -5.42 -24.44 -13.08
C ILE A 743 -6.08 -24.64 -14.45
N GLU A 744 -7.30 -25.18 -14.48
CA GLU A 744 -8.03 -25.49 -15.72
C GLU A 744 -8.39 -24.21 -16.49
N ALA A 745 -8.82 -23.14 -15.82
CA ALA A 745 -9.05 -21.85 -16.45
C ALA A 745 -7.77 -21.25 -17.07
N SER A 746 -6.63 -21.40 -16.39
CA SER A 746 -5.33 -20.95 -16.91
C SER A 746 -4.87 -21.78 -18.12
N ILE A 747 -5.03 -23.11 -18.07
CA ILE A 747 -4.77 -24.01 -19.20
C ILE A 747 -5.70 -23.68 -20.39
N ARG A 748 -6.98 -23.40 -20.14
CA ARG A 748 -7.97 -22.99 -21.16
C ARG A 748 -7.57 -21.68 -21.84
N SER A 749 -7.07 -20.71 -21.08
CA SER A 749 -6.54 -19.44 -21.62
C SER A 749 -5.26 -19.64 -22.44
N LEU A 750 -4.32 -20.48 -21.98
CA LEU A 750 -3.10 -20.78 -22.75
C LEU A 750 -3.38 -21.58 -24.03
N LYS A 751 -4.42 -22.44 -24.03
CA LYS A 751 -4.92 -23.11 -25.24
C LYS A 751 -5.54 -22.14 -26.24
N SER A 752 -6.36 -21.17 -25.81
CA SER A 752 -6.92 -20.15 -26.73
C SER A 752 -5.83 -19.25 -27.33
N LEU A 753 -4.79 -18.95 -26.56
CA LEU A 753 -3.59 -18.24 -27.02
C LEU A 753 -2.72 -19.05 -28.00
N LYS A 754 -3.05 -20.32 -28.28
CA LYS A 754 -2.23 -21.30 -29.02
C LYS A 754 -0.82 -21.48 -28.44
N ALA A 755 -0.61 -21.16 -27.16
CA ALA A 755 0.69 -21.17 -26.50
C ALA A 755 1.13 -22.58 -26.04
N ILE A 756 0.16 -23.48 -25.84
CA ILE A 756 0.38 -24.86 -25.38
C ILE A 756 -0.41 -25.86 -26.21
N GLU A 757 0.15 -27.05 -26.38
CA GLU A 757 -0.46 -28.20 -27.05
C GLU A 757 -0.52 -29.40 -26.08
N PRO A 758 -1.56 -30.24 -26.11
CA PRO A 758 -1.58 -31.50 -25.38
C PRO A 758 -0.59 -32.50 -26.01
N ILE A 759 0.08 -33.30 -25.19
CA ILE A 759 0.94 -34.39 -25.70
C ILE A 759 0.05 -35.59 -25.99
N ALA A 760 -0.17 -35.90 -27.27
CA ALA A 760 -1.19 -36.86 -27.71
C ALA A 760 -0.95 -38.30 -27.21
N ASP A 761 0.31 -38.68 -26.98
CA ASP A 761 0.73 -40.06 -26.70
C ASP A 761 1.00 -40.37 -25.21
N LEU A 762 0.92 -39.37 -24.32
CA LEU A 762 1.24 -39.49 -22.89
C LEU A 762 0.29 -38.65 -22.04
N GLU A 763 -0.51 -39.33 -21.20
CA GLU A 763 -1.43 -38.85 -20.14
C GLU A 763 -2.25 -37.54 -20.38
N PRO A 764 -3.57 -37.53 -20.10
CA PRO A 764 -4.49 -36.44 -20.49
C PRO A 764 -4.23 -35.06 -19.84
N ASN A 765 -3.23 -34.94 -18.98
CA ASN A 765 -2.85 -33.71 -18.27
C ASN A 765 -1.47 -33.15 -18.70
N LEU A 766 -0.74 -33.79 -19.61
CA LEU A 766 0.59 -33.33 -20.04
C LEU A 766 0.53 -32.34 -21.20
N TYR A 767 1.26 -31.23 -21.05
CA TYR A 767 1.30 -30.14 -22.02
C TYR A 767 2.72 -29.82 -22.46
N LYS A 768 2.86 -29.43 -23.73
CA LYS A 768 4.09 -28.96 -24.37
C LYS A 768 3.90 -27.51 -24.84
N LEU A 769 4.98 -26.73 -24.83
CA LEU A 769 4.99 -25.40 -25.42
C LEU A 769 5.03 -25.49 -26.95
N THR A 770 4.18 -24.70 -27.61
CA THR A 770 4.26 -24.46 -29.05
C THR A 770 5.37 -23.46 -29.36
N GLU A 771 5.70 -23.26 -30.64
CA GLU A 771 6.60 -22.16 -31.05
C GLU A 771 6.07 -20.80 -30.58
N MET A 772 4.75 -20.58 -30.71
CA MET A 772 4.06 -19.38 -30.20
C MET A 772 4.31 -19.19 -28.69
N GLY A 773 4.15 -20.25 -27.89
CA GLY A 773 4.46 -20.22 -26.45
C GLY A 773 5.93 -19.90 -26.16
N SER A 774 6.85 -20.44 -26.96
CA SER A 774 8.29 -20.18 -26.84
C SER A 774 8.70 -18.77 -27.29
N GLN A 775 7.98 -18.15 -28.23
CA GLN A 775 8.14 -16.74 -28.56
C GLN A 775 7.56 -15.86 -27.44
N MET A 776 6.36 -16.20 -26.92
CA MET A 776 5.70 -15.45 -25.86
C MET A 776 6.52 -15.37 -24.57
N ILE A 777 7.15 -16.47 -24.13
CA ILE A 777 7.94 -16.50 -22.89
C ILE A 777 9.22 -15.62 -22.95
N THR A 778 9.67 -15.24 -24.15
CA THR A 778 10.78 -14.29 -24.34
C THR A 778 10.41 -12.88 -23.86
N PHE A 779 9.12 -12.52 -23.90
CA PHE A 779 8.65 -11.21 -23.45
C PHE A 779 8.37 -11.18 -21.94
N PRO A 780 8.79 -10.11 -21.23
CA PRO A 780 8.59 -9.99 -19.79
C PRO A 780 7.21 -9.43 -19.42
N VAL A 781 6.15 -9.73 -20.18
CA VAL A 781 4.79 -9.20 -20.00
C VAL A 781 3.77 -10.32 -19.77
N ASP A 782 2.48 -10.03 -19.73
CA ASP A 782 1.43 -11.05 -19.63
C ASP A 782 1.34 -11.87 -20.94
N PRO A 783 0.95 -13.17 -20.94
CA PRO A 783 0.73 -13.94 -22.16
C PRO A 783 -0.18 -13.24 -23.18
N ASN A 784 -1.24 -12.57 -22.72
CA ASN A 784 -2.16 -11.79 -23.55
C ASN A 784 -1.42 -10.67 -24.32
N HIS A 785 -0.66 -9.85 -23.60
CA HIS A 785 0.17 -8.80 -24.20
C HIS A 785 1.29 -9.36 -25.09
N SER A 786 1.92 -10.48 -24.69
CA SER A 786 3.00 -11.12 -25.46
C SER A 786 2.51 -11.61 -26.82
N ALA A 787 1.33 -12.23 -26.85
CA ALA A 787 0.70 -12.69 -28.07
C ALA A 787 0.25 -11.53 -28.98
N LEU A 788 -0.12 -10.38 -28.41
CA LEU A 788 -0.41 -9.16 -29.19
C LEU A 788 0.84 -8.61 -29.91
N ILE A 789 2.01 -8.64 -29.27
CA ILE A 789 3.27 -8.20 -29.89
C ILE A 789 3.60 -9.10 -31.09
N ILE A 790 3.45 -10.41 -30.95
CA ILE A 790 3.70 -11.37 -32.04
C ILE A 790 2.71 -11.16 -33.19
N ALA A 791 1.41 -11.01 -32.88
CA ALA A 791 0.36 -10.74 -33.87
C ALA A 791 0.56 -9.41 -34.64
N SER A 792 1.13 -8.38 -33.99
CA SER A 792 1.33 -7.05 -34.61
C SER A 792 2.20 -7.07 -35.88
N ARG A 793 3.05 -8.10 -36.03
CA ARG A 793 3.86 -8.34 -37.24
C ARG A 793 3.01 -8.41 -38.52
N SER A 794 1.87 -9.08 -38.47
CA SER A 794 0.95 -9.24 -39.62
C SER A 794 0.14 -7.98 -39.93
N PHE A 795 0.10 -7.02 -39.02
CA PHE A 795 -0.65 -5.76 -39.15
C PHE A 795 0.26 -4.53 -39.27
N HIS A 796 1.59 -4.70 -39.32
CA HIS A 796 2.58 -3.63 -39.47
C HIS A 796 2.46 -2.45 -38.47
N CYS A 797 1.90 -2.69 -37.28
CA CYS A 797 1.65 -1.69 -36.23
C CYS A 797 2.41 -2.00 -34.93
N THR A 798 3.56 -2.67 -35.05
CA THR A 798 4.42 -3.11 -33.95
C THR A 798 4.79 -1.96 -33.00
N ASP A 799 5.17 -0.78 -33.50
CA ASP A 799 5.57 0.33 -32.61
C ASP A 799 4.39 0.85 -31.76
N GLU A 800 3.22 1.04 -32.35
CA GLU A 800 2.02 1.45 -31.61
C GLU A 800 1.61 0.43 -30.55
N ILE A 801 1.68 -0.87 -30.87
CA ILE A 801 1.39 -1.97 -29.94
C ILE A 801 2.42 -2.01 -28.80
N LEU A 802 3.71 -1.86 -29.10
CA LEU A 802 4.77 -1.77 -28.09
C LEU A 802 4.57 -0.56 -27.17
N ILE A 803 4.16 0.59 -27.70
CA ILE A 803 3.84 1.79 -26.91
C ILE A 803 2.65 1.53 -25.98
N ILE A 804 1.55 0.98 -26.50
CA ILE A 804 0.34 0.70 -25.71
C ILE A 804 0.66 -0.29 -24.57
N ILE A 805 1.35 -1.40 -24.86
CA ILE A 805 1.72 -2.39 -23.83
C ILE A 805 2.68 -1.81 -22.80
N SER A 806 3.58 -0.90 -23.20
CA SER A 806 4.46 -0.18 -22.27
C SER A 806 3.68 0.76 -21.34
N MET A 807 2.70 1.49 -21.89
CA MET A 807 1.82 2.39 -21.14
C MET A 807 0.80 1.65 -20.24
N LEU A 808 0.48 0.39 -20.55
CA LEU A 808 -0.30 -0.51 -19.70
C LEU A 808 0.55 -1.28 -18.66
N SER A 809 1.88 -1.30 -18.81
CA SER A 809 2.80 -1.99 -17.89
C SER A 809 3.35 -1.11 -16.75
N ILE A 810 2.92 0.15 -16.67
CA ILE A 810 3.30 1.16 -15.66
C ILE A 810 2.11 1.49 -14.75
N ASP A 811 2.37 2.16 -13.61
CA ASP A 811 1.28 2.77 -12.84
C ASP A 811 0.63 3.93 -13.62
N SER A 812 -0.60 4.29 -13.24
CA SER A 812 -1.37 5.36 -13.88
C SER A 812 -0.57 6.65 -14.09
N VAL A 813 -0.34 6.96 -15.36
CA VAL A 813 0.43 8.13 -15.84
C VAL A 813 -0.18 9.45 -15.39
N PHE A 814 -1.50 9.46 -15.13
CA PHE A 814 -2.26 10.64 -14.74
C PHE A 814 -1.96 11.02 -13.29
N TYR A 815 -1.68 12.31 -13.07
CA TYR A 815 -1.62 12.94 -11.76
C TYR A 815 -2.86 13.84 -11.59
N VAL A 816 -3.49 13.80 -10.42
CA VAL A 816 -4.67 14.62 -10.10
C VAL A 816 -4.47 15.15 -8.68
N PRO A 817 -4.13 16.44 -8.49
CA PRO A 817 -3.96 16.99 -7.15
C PRO A 817 -5.30 17.13 -6.44
N SER A 818 -5.31 16.91 -5.13
CA SER A 818 -6.45 17.21 -4.25
C SER A 818 -6.66 18.73 -4.22
N GLY A 819 -7.67 19.22 -4.94
CA GLY A 819 -8.00 20.65 -5.09
C GLY A 819 -8.09 21.10 -6.55
N GLU A 820 -7.21 20.61 -7.42
CA GLU A 820 -7.09 21.03 -8.84
C GLU A 820 -7.77 20.04 -9.81
N ARG A 821 -8.67 19.18 -9.30
CA ARG A 821 -9.24 18.04 -10.06
C ARG A 821 -9.82 18.42 -11.42
N GLU A 822 -10.58 19.52 -11.50
CA GLU A 822 -11.21 19.97 -12.75
C GLU A 822 -10.17 20.47 -13.77
N GLN A 823 -9.11 21.13 -13.31
CA GLN A 823 -8.03 21.60 -14.17
C GLN A 823 -7.21 20.43 -14.72
N ALA A 824 -6.86 19.46 -13.86
CA ALA A 824 -6.18 18.24 -14.26
C ALA A 824 -6.98 17.45 -15.30
N LEU A 825 -8.28 17.22 -15.07
CA LEU A 825 -9.16 16.53 -16.03
C LEU A 825 -9.24 17.29 -17.37
N LYS A 826 -9.44 18.61 -17.34
CA LYS A 826 -9.46 19.46 -18.55
C LYS A 826 -8.14 19.43 -19.33
N MET A 827 -7.01 19.26 -18.66
CA MET A 827 -5.70 19.05 -19.31
C MET A 827 -5.57 17.63 -19.87
N HIS A 828 -6.04 16.60 -19.14
CA HIS A 828 -6.05 15.21 -19.63
C HIS A 828 -6.97 15.01 -20.84
N ASP A 829 -8.04 15.80 -20.97
CA ASP A 829 -8.95 15.72 -22.11
C ASP A 829 -8.39 16.29 -23.42
N LYS A 830 -7.31 17.07 -23.37
CA LYS A 830 -6.53 17.47 -24.57
C LYS A 830 -5.94 16.27 -25.33
N PHE A 831 -5.89 15.10 -24.70
CA PHE A 831 -5.36 13.86 -25.27
C PHE A 831 -6.45 12.82 -25.57
N SER A 832 -7.71 13.10 -25.22
CA SER A 832 -8.84 12.19 -25.45
C SER A 832 -9.10 11.96 -26.94
N SER A 833 -9.16 10.69 -27.36
CA SER A 833 -9.60 10.30 -28.70
C SER A 833 -11.06 9.82 -28.64
N SER A 834 -11.81 10.08 -29.70
CA SER A 834 -13.14 9.49 -29.94
C SER A 834 -13.09 7.96 -30.08
N GLU A 835 -11.93 7.40 -30.43
CA GLU A 835 -11.73 5.96 -30.61
C GLU A 835 -11.38 5.21 -29.31
N GLY A 836 -11.09 5.95 -28.23
CA GLY A 836 -10.95 5.40 -26.87
C GLY A 836 -9.60 5.61 -26.17
N ASP A 837 -9.47 4.97 -25.01
CA ASP A 837 -8.44 5.19 -24.00
C ASP A 837 -7.05 4.72 -24.43
N LEU A 838 -6.96 3.59 -25.13
CA LEU A 838 -5.69 3.05 -25.63
C LEU A 838 -5.00 4.04 -26.57
N ILE A 839 -5.79 4.76 -27.37
CA ILE A 839 -5.30 5.77 -28.31
C ILE A 839 -5.01 7.10 -27.57
N LYS A 840 -5.71 7.43 -26.47
CA LYS A 840 -5.30 8.49 -25.54
C LYS A 840 -3.91 8.23 -24.93
N LEU A 841 -3.62 7.00 -24.51
CA LEU A 841 -2.29 6.63 -24.00
C LEU A 841 -1.21 6.74 -25.09
N LEU A 842 -1.49 6.27 -26.31
CA LEU A 842 -0.60 6.43 -27.47
C LEU A 842 -0.32 7.92 -27.79
N ASN A 843 -1.36 8.77 -27.78
CA ASN A 843 -1.25 10.21 -28.02
C ASN A 843 -0.41 10.92 -26.94
N ILE A 844 -0.59 10.56 -25.66
CA ILE A 844 0.22 11.07 -24.55
C ILE A 844 1.71 10.72 -24.76
N TYR A 845 2.00 9.46 -25.12
CA TYR A 845 3.37 9.01 -25.34
C TYR A 845 4.03 9.69 -26.55
N ARG A 846 3.32 9.81 -27.68
CA ARG A 846 3.79 10.54 -28.87
C ARG A 846 4.12 11.99 -28.53
N ARG A 847 3.20 12.69 -27.85
CA ARG A 847 3.40 14.09 -27.45
C ARG A 847 4.52 14.29 -26.42
N TYR A 848 4.77 13.31 -25.54
CA TYR A 848 5.92 13.31 -24.63
C TYR A 848 7.26 13.13 -25.36
N ARG A 849 7.30 12.38 -26.47
CA ARG A 849 8.49 12.28 -27.33
C ARG A 849 8.71 13.56 -28.15
N GLU A 850 7.64 14.16 -28.67
CA GLU A 850 7.69 15.47 -29.36
C GLU A 850 8.24 16.57 -28.43
N SER A 851 7.81 16.62 -27.16
CA SER A 851 8.31 17.57 -26.14
C SER A 851 9.70 17.24 -25.59
N LYS A 852 10.50 16.43 -26.32
CA LYS A 852 11.86 16.01 -25.99
C LYS A 852 11.99 15.44 -24.56
N GLN A 853 10.95 14.74 -24.09
CA GLN A 853 10.86 14.15 -22.75
C GLN A 853 10.90 15.17 -21.57
N SER A 854 10.59 16.45 -21.82
CA SER A 854 10.59 17.53 -20.81
C SER A 854 9.79 17.18 -19.54
N ARG A 855 10.33 17.56 -18.38
CA ARG A 855 9.67 17.41 -17.07
C ARG A 855 8.63 18.51 -16.82
N GLU A 856 8.84 19.65 -17.46
CA GLU A 856 8.05 20.87 -17.40
C GLU A 856 6.71 20.63 -18.13
N TRP A 857 6.79 20.12 -19.36
CA TRP A 857 5.62 19.66 -20.13
C TRP A 857 4.79 18.62 -19.37
N CYS A 858 5.42 17.67 -18.66
CA CYS A 858 4.71 16.71 -17.81
C CYS A 858 3.97 17.39 -16.65
N ARG A 859 4.56 18.40 -16.01
CA ARG A 859 3.93 19.15 -14.91
C ARG A 859 2.71 19.92 -15.42
N GLU A 860 2.87 20.67 -16.51
CA GLU A 860 1.80 21.45 -17.14
C GLU A 860 0.59 20.58 -17.51
N ASN A 861 0.83 19.38 -18.04
CA ASN A 861 -0.22 18.47 -18.48
C ASN A 861 -0.71 17.51 -17.38
N TYR A 862 -0.30 17.70 -16.12
CA TYR A 862 -0.66 16.84 -14.98
C TYR A 862 -0.35 15.35 -15.20
N LEU A 863 0.86 15.07 -15.70
CA LEU A 863 1.38 13.72 -15.98
C LEU A 863 2.60 13.40 -15.11
N ARG A 864 2.81 12.12 -14.80
CA ARG A 864 3.93 11.64 -13.96
C ARG A 864 5.18 11.39 -14.81
N PRO A 865 6.22 12.26 -14.78
CA PRO A 865 7.38 12.13 -15.67
C PRO A 865 8.20 10.85 -15.42
N VAL A 866 8.20 10.32 -14.20
CA VAL A 866 8.89 9.06 -13.86
C VAL A 866 8.24 7.87 -14.59
N GLN A 867 6.90 7.81 -14.62
CA GLN A 867 6.18 6.73 -15.29
C GLN A 867 6.30 6.83 -16.82
N LEU A 868 6.26 8.05 -17.38
CA LEU A 868 6.51 8.27 -18.81
C LEU A 868 7.93 7.88 -19.23
N LYS A 869 8.96 8.21 -18.45
CA LYS A 869 10.34 7.76 -18.72
C LYS A 869 10.44 6.22 -18.67
N MET A 870 9.82 5.60 -17.66
CA MET A 870 9.76 4.14 -17.56
C MET A 870 9.03 3.49 -18.74
N ALA A 871 7.96 4.09 -19.27
CA ALA A 871 7.30 3.60 -20.48
C ALA A 871 8.20 3.66 -21.73
N VAL A 872 9.03 4.70 -21.87
CA VAL A 872 10.04 4.79 -22.96
C VAL A 872 11.10 3.69 -22.81
N GLU A 873 11.57 3.45 -21.58
CA GLU A 873 12.54 2.39 -21.28
C GLU A 873 11.99 0.98 -21.57
N ILE A 874 10.74 0.71 -21.17
CA ILE A 874 10.04 -0.54 -21.46
C ILE A 874 9.86 -0.72 -22.96
N ARG A 875 9.37 0.30 -23.69
CA ARG A 875 9.16 0.23 -25.14
C ARG A 875 10.45 -0.13 -25.87
N ASN A 876 11.57 0.46 -25.46
CA ASN A 876 12.87 0.19 -26.09
C ASN A 876 13.35 -1.23 -25.82
N GLN A 877 13.24 -1.73 -24.57
CA GLN A 877 13.62 -3.11 -24.25
C GLN A 877 12.71 -4.15 -24.91
N LEU A 878 11.41 -3.87 -25.06
CA LEU A 878 10.51 -4.74 -25.83
C LEU A 878 10.87 -4.72 -27.32
N ALA A 879 11.25 -3.57 -27.89
CA ALA A 879 11.76 -3.48 -29.27
C ALA A 879 13.07 -4.26 -29.48
N GLU A 880 13.99 -4.23 -28.50
CA GLU A 880 15.19 -5.08 -28.52
C GLU A 880 14.86 -6.57 -28.49
N LEU A 881 13.82 -6.98 -27.75
CA LEU A 881 13.34 -8.36 -27.73
C LEU A 881 12.67 -8.75 -29.06
N CYS A 882 11.85 -7.88 -29.65
CA CYS A 882 11.31 -8.08 -31.00
C CYS A 882 12.42 -8.31 -32.03
N ASN A 883 13.47 -7.49 -32.01
CA ASN A 883 14.61 -7.65 -32.91
C ASN A 883 15.34 -8.99 -32.70
N LYS A 884 15.49 -9.46 -31.45
CA LYS A 884 16.11 -10.76 -31.13
C LYS A 884 15.29 -11.97 -31.64
N ILE A 885 13.98 -11.82 -31.82
CA ILE A 885 13.10 -12.85 -32.40
C ILE A 885 12.62 -12.53 -33.84
N ASN A 886 13.33 -11.63 -34.53
CA ASN A 886 13.08 -11.26 -35.94
C ASN A 886 11.66 -10.73 -36.22
N ILE A 887 11.04 -10.02 -35.25
CA ILE A 887 9.83 -9.23 -35.47
C ILE A 887 10.25 -7.80 -35.88
N PRO A 888 9.88 -7.33 -37.09
CA PRO A 888 10.22 -5.98 -37.54
C PRO A 888 9.39 -4.93 -36.78
N VAL A 889 10.07 -3.92 -36.22
CA VAL A 889 9.43 -2.80 -35.52
C VAL A 889 8.99 -1.73 -36.51
N VAL A 890 7.86 -1.98 -37.18
CA VAL A 890 7.17 -1.05 -38.08
C VAL A 890 6.07 -0.31 -37.30
N GLY A 891 5.77 0.94 -37.67
CA GLY A 891 4.65 1.70 -37.12
C GLY A 891 3.62 2.06 -38.20
N CYS A 892 2.33 2.01 -37.85
CA CYS A 892 1.23 2.39 -38.75
C CYS A 892 0.92 3.90 -38.75
N GLY A 893 1.61 4.69 -37.91
CA GLY A 893 1.53 6.15 -37.93
C GLY A 893 0.15 6.65 -37.50
N ASN A 894 -0.57 7.30 -38.42
CA ASN A 894 -1.92 7.80 -38.12
C ASN A 894 -3.04 6.84 -38.60
N ASN A 895 -2.72 5.65 -39.10
CA ASN A 895 -3.74 4.64 -39.41
C ASN A 895 -4.20 3.92 -38.12
N THR A 896 -5.12 4.56 -37.40
CA THR A 896 -5.73 4.01 -36.19
C THR A 896 -6.66 2.85 -36.48
N GLU A 897 -7.26 2.76 -37.67
CA GLU A 897 -8.10 1.63 -38.08
C GLU A 897 -7.28 0.33 -38.13
N GLN A 898 -6.09 0.36 -38.73
CA GLN A 898 -5.16 -0.78 -38.79
C GLN A 898 -4.69 -1.24 -37.39
N LEU A 899 -4.48 -0.29 -36.49
CA LEU A 899 -4.20 -0.56 -35.08
C LEU A 899 -5.40 -1.20 -34.36
N ARG A 900 -6.61 -0.64 -34.55
CA ARG A 900 -7.85 -1.17 -33.94
C ARG A 900 -8.24 -2.53 -34.53
N LYS A 901 -7.94 -2.79 -35.80
CA LYS A 901 -8.00 -4.12 -36.43
C LYS A 901 -7.04 -5.09 -35.77
N CYS A 902 -5.76 -4.75 -35.57
CA CYS A 902 -4.82 -5.62 -34.84
C CYS A 902 -5.30 -5.95 -33.41
N LEU A 903 -5.82 -4.94 -32.69
CA LEU A 903 -6.37 -5.12 -31.34
C LEU A 903 -7.58 -6.06 -31.35
N ALA A 904 -8.55 -5.82 -32.23
CA ALA A 904 -9.76 -6.62 -32.38
C ALA A 904 -9.49 -8.05 -32.86
N LEU A 905 -8.60 -8.22 -33.84
CA LEU A 905 -8.27 -9.51 -34.46
C LEU A 905 -7.42 -10.39 -33.56
N GLY A 906 -6.54 -9.79 -32.74
CA GLY A 906 -5.97 -10.49 -31.59
C GLY A 906 -7.09 -11.06 -30.72
N SER A 907 -7.94 -10.17 -30.18
CA SER A 907 -9.05 -10.56 -29.29
C SER A 907 -9.99 -11.63 -29.87
N GLY A 908 -10.39 -11.50 -31.14
CA GLY A 908 -11.26 -12.45 -31.84
C GLY A 908 -10.65 -13.84 -32.08
N LEU A 909 -9.31 -13.94 -32.02
CA LEU A 909 -8.55 -15.19 -32.08
C LEU A 909 -8.39 -15.89 -30.72
N GLY A 910 -8.80 -15.26 -29.61
CA GLY A 910 -8.37 -15.67 -28.27
C GLY A 910 -6.90 -15.28 -27.96
N ILE A 911 -6.35 -14.38 -28.77
CA ILE A 911 -5.00 -13.80 -28.72
C ILE A 911 -5.11 -12.36 -28.21
N GLY A 912 -3.98 -11.69 -27.93
CA GLY A 912 -4.01 -10.29 -27.53
C GLY A 912 -4.81 -10.07 -26.26
N PHE A 913 -5.73 -9.11 -26.24
CA PHE A 913 -6.64 -8.90 -25.08
C PHE A 913 -7.71 -10.01 -24.92
N GLY A 914 -7.67 -11.08 -25.71
CA GLY A 914 -8.55 -12.23 -25.60
C GLY A 914 -10.03 -11.88 -25.78
N ALA A 915 -10.92 -12.63 -25.12
CA ALA A 915 -12.37 -12.42 -25.18
C ALA A 915 -12.86 -11.14 -24.43
N ASN A 916 -11.99 -10.16 -24.18
CA ASN A 916 -12.34 -8.87 -23.55
C ASN A 916 -13.04 -7.91 -24.54
N VAL A 917 -14.11 -8.38 -25.17
CA VAL A 917 -14.99 -7.60 -26.04
C VAL A 917 -16.38 -7.55 -25.42
N ALA A 918 -17.05 -6.39 -25.45
CA ALA A 918 -18.42 -6.25 -25.00
C ALA A 918 -19.29 -5.60 -26.09
N LEU A 919 -20.52 -6.11 -26.23
CA LEU A 919 -21.56 -5.57 -27.11
C LEU A 919 -22.59 -4.77 -26.31
N LEU A 920 -22.98 -3.62 -26.87
CA LEU A 920 -24.14 -2.86 -26.44
C LEU A 920 -25.41 -3.68 -26.71
N GLN A 921 -26.29 -3.73 -25.71
CA GLN A 921 -27.58 -4.41 -25.78
C GLN A 921 -28.69 -3.38 -26.04
N ARG A 922 -29.85 -3.84 -26.55
CA ARG A 922 -31.01 -2.97 -26.85
C ARG A 922 -31.56 -2.21 -25.63
N ASN A 923 -31.27 -2.64 -24.40
CA ASN A 923 -31.62 -1.93 -23.17
C ASN A 923 -30.61 -0.82 -22.77
N GLY A 924 -29.51 -0.66 -23.52
CA GLY A 924 -28.47 0.32 -23.26
C GLY A 924 -27.33 -0.13 -22.33
N ASP A 925 -27.34 -1.38 -21.86
CA ASP A 925 -26.24 -1.98 -21.09
C ASP A 925 -25.21 -2.66 -22.01
N TYR A 926 -24.00 -2.92 -21.51
CA TYR A 926 -23.03 -3.77 -22.22
C TYR A 926 -22.98 -5.19 -21.62
N ARG A 927 -22.77 -6.19 -22.48
CA ARG A 927 -22.51 -7.60 -22.10
C ARG A 927 -21.24 -8.10 -22.79
N ILE A 928 -20.43 -8.85 -22.08
CA ILE A 928 -19.21 -9.48 -22.60
C ILE A 928 -19.58 -10.56 -23.64
N LEU A 929 -18.89 -10.57 -24.78
CA LEU A 929 -18.94 -11.65 -25.76
C LEU A 929 -18.06 -12.81 -25.29
N TYR A 930 -18.64 -14.00 -25.22
CA TYR A 930 -17.88 -15.23 -25.02
C TYR A 930 -17.81 -16.00 -26.35
N LEU A 931 -16.61 -16.44 -26.69
CA LEU A 931 -16.42 -17.46 -27.72
C LEU A 931 -16.62 -18.83 -27.05
N ASP A 932 -17.55 -19.61 -27.60
CA ASP A 932 -17.69 -21.05 -27.34
C ASP A 932 -16.35 -21.77 -27.64
N PRO A 933 -16.01 -22.91 -27.01
CA PRO A 933 -14.82 -23.68 -27.37
C PRO A 933 -14.71 -24.05 -28.86
N ASN A 934 -15.82 -24.04 -29.62
CA ASN A 934 -15.83 -24.17 -31.08
C ASN A 934 -15.62 -22.82 -31.82
N ASN A 935 -15.07 -21.80 -31.15
CA ASN A 935 -14.95 -20.40 -31.57
C ASN A 935 -16.25 -19.75 -32.10
N LYS A 936 -17.43 -20.27 -31.75
CA LYS A 936 -18.73 -19.66 -32.10
C LYS A 936 -19.04 -18.52 -31.10
N PRO A 937 -19.36 -17.29 -31.56
CA PRO A 937 -19.75 -16.22 -30.64
C PRO A 937 -21.10 -16.55 -30.01
N LYS A 938 -21.09 -16.89 -28.71
CA LYS A 938 -22.29 -17.24 -27.97
C LYS A 938 -22.65 -16.09 -27.02
N GLN A 939 -23.65 -15.31 -27.40
CA GLN A 939 -24.34 -14.47 -26.43
C GLN A 939 -25.00 -15.39 -25.41
N LEU A 940 -24.73 -15.20 -24.12
CA LEU A 940 -25.40 -16.00 -23.09
C LEU A 940 -26.88 -15.64 -23.05
N GLU A 941 -27.71 -16.67 -22.85
CA GLU A 941 -29.16 -16.53 -22.77
C GLU A 941 -29.59 -15.67 -21.56
N SER A 942 -30.77 -15.09 -21.67
CA SER A 942 -31.17 -13.86 -20.97
C SER A 942 -31.51 -14.01 -19.48
N SER A 943 -31.31 -15.19 -18.88
CA SER A 943 -31.76 -15.50 -17.51
C SER A 943 -30.90 -14.89 -16.40
N ASP A 944 -29.64 -14.54 -16.67
CA ASP A 944 -28.69 -14.16 -15.62
C ASP A 944 -28.22 -12.69 -15.71
N ASN A 945 -28.80 -11.84 -14.86
CA ASN A 945 -28.40 -10.43 -14.69
C ASN A 945 -26.98 -10.25 -14.09
N SER A 946 -26.27 -11.32 -13.71
CA SER A 946 -25.00 -11.24 -12.98
C SER A 946 -23.81 -10.65 -13.76
N ARG A 947 -23.92 -10.53 -15.11
CA ARG A 947 -22.79 -10.24 -16.02
C ARG A 947 -22.87 -8.93 -16.81
N THR A 948 -23.77 -8.01 -16.46
CA THR A 948 -23.79 -6.67 -17.06
C THR A 948 -22.52 -5.88 -16.69
N VAL A 949 -21.93 -5.21 -17.67
CA VAL A 949 -20.72 -4.38 -17.52
C VAL A 949 -20.96 -2.93 -17.97
N PHE A 950 -20.19 -2.00 -17.40
CA PHE A 950 -20.31 -0.57 -17.64
C PHE A 950 -18.95 0.03 -18.01
N ILE A 951 -18.91 1.09 -18.82
CA ILE A 951 -17.66 1.84 -19.07
C ILE A 951 -17.25 2.55 -17.76
N HIS A 952 -15.98 2.48 -17.38
CA HIS A 952 -15.46 3.13 -16.16
C HIS A 952 -15.49 4.67 -16.29
N PRO A 953 -15.88 5.44 -15.26
CA PRO A 953 -15.99 6.91 -15.32
C PRO A 953 -14.70 7.71 -15.60
N SER A 954 -13.55 7.05 -15.77
CA SER A 954 -12.29 7.67 -16.20
C SER A 954 -12.01 7.51 -17.70
N SER A 955 -12.88 6.79 -18.43
CA SER A 955 -12.72 6.51 -19.86
C SER A 955 -13.22 7.68 -20.70
N CYS A 956 -12.54 7.98 -21.81
CA CYS A 956 -13.01 8.93 -22.82
C CYS A 956 -14.41 8.61 -23.34
N LEU A 957 -14.75 7.32 -23.40
CA LEU A 957 -16.01 6.83 -23.95
C LEU A 957 -17.17 6.90 -22.95
N PHE A 958 -16.92 7.22 -21.67
CA PHE A 958 -17.97 7.34 -20.65
C PHE A 958 -18.94 8.48 -20.92
N SER A 959 -18.41 9.63 -21.35
CA SER A 959 -19.19 10.86 -21.63
C SER A 959 -19.58 11.00 -23.11
N SER A 960 -19.43 9.94 -23.92
CA SER A 960 -19.79 9.98 -25.34
C SER A 960 -21.30 10.13 -25.53
N LYS A 961 -21.71 11.04 -26.43
CA LYS A 961 -23.13 11.24 -26.79
C LYS A 961 -23.75 9.98 -27.43
N THR A 962 -22.95 9.20 -28.14
CA THR A 962 -23.31 7.92 -28.75
C THR A 962 -22.53 6.80 -28.07
N LYS A 963 -23.23 5.78 -27.56
CA LYS A 963 -22.58 4.56 -27.08
C LYS A 963 -22.15 3.73 -28.31
N PRO A 964 -20.86 3.37 -28.47
CA PRO A 964 -20.44 2.45 -29.52
C PRO A 964 -21.10 1.07 -29.36
N GLU A 965 -21.42 0.41 -30.46
CA GLU A 965 -22.11 -0.90 -30.44
C GLU A 965 -21.20 -2.03 -29.95
N CYS A 966 -19.89 -1.94 -30.23
CA CYS A 966 -18.90 -2.94 -29.90
C CYS A 966 -17.60 -2.29 -29.40
N ILE A 967 -17.07 -2.79 -28.28
CA ILE A 967 -15.90 -2.24 -27.59
C ILE A 967 -14.97 -3.35 -27.08
N LEU A 968 -13.67 -3.11 -27.18
CA LEU A 968 -12.61 -3.89 -26.55
C LEU A 968 -12.18 -3.21 -25.24
N PHE A 969 -11.81 -3.97 -24.22
CA PHE A 969 -11.27 -3.45 -22.95
C PHE A 969 -10.00 -4.20 -22.52
N ALA A 970 -9.06 -3.52 -21.86
CA ALA A 970 -7.85 -4.19 -21.36
C ALA A 970 -8.10 -4.87 -19.99
N GLU A 971 -8.88 -4.23 -19.12
CA GLU A 971 -9.17 -4.70 -17.76
C GLU A 971 -10.67 -4.65 -17.45
N LEU A 972 -11.15 -5.62 -16.68
CA LEU A 972 -12.44 -5.53 -15.99
C LEU A 972 -12.21 -5.47 -14.48
N VAL A 973 -12.78 -4.46 -13.82
CA VAL A 973 -12.67 -4.25 -12.37
C VAL A 973 -14.07 -4.19 -11.76
N ARG A 974 -14.38 -5.14 -10.87
CA ARG A 974 -15.64 -5.10 -10.10
C ARG A 974 -15.48 -4.32 -8.80
N THR A 975 -16.33 -3.33 -8.61
CA THR A 975 -16.51 -2.59 -7.34
C THR A 975 -17.96 -2.77 -6.87
N THR A 976 -18.77 -1.71 -6.81
CA THR A 976 -20.24 -1.82 -6.65
C THR A 976 -20.93 -2.30 -7.93
N LYS A 977 -20.31 -2.05 -9.08
CA LYS A 977 -20.68 -2.56 -10.41
C LYS A 977 -19.42 -3.11 -11.11
N SER A 978 -19.61 -3.89 -12.17
CA SER A 978 -18.52 -4.36 -13.04
C SER A 978 -18.16 -3.28 -14.06
N TYR A 979 -16.92 -2.77 -14.02
CA TYR A 979 -16.47 -1.67 -14.88
C TYR A 979 -15.34 -2.09 -15.82
N MET A 980 -15.49 -1.78 -17.11
CA MET A 980 -14.46 -1.92 -18.15
C MET A 980 -13.52 -0.72 -18.15
N ARG A 981 -12.21 -0.96 -18.21
CA ARG A 981 -11.16 0.05 -18.25
C ARG A 981 -10.27 -0.09 -19.48
N ASN A 982 -9.66 1.02 -19.87
CA ASN A 982 -8.78 1.15 -21.03
C ASN A 982 -9.51 0.66 -22.30
N VAL A 983 -10.64 1.29 -22.59
CA VAL A 983 -11.64 0.85 -23.58
C VAL A 983 -11.32 1.43 -24.97
N CYS A 984 -11.55 0.67 -26.04
CA CYS A 984 -11.36 1.10 -27.42
C CYS A 984 -12.51 0.61 -28.33
N ILE A 985 -12.90 1.40 -29.34
CA ILE A 985 -13.99 1.06 -30.27
C ILE A 985 -13.48 0.08 -31.33
N VAL A 986 -14.16 -1.05 -31.50
CA VAL A 986 -13.79 -2.07 -32.50
C VAL A 986 -15.03 -2.53 -33.27
N ASP A 987 -14.91 -2.68 -34.59
CA ASP A 987 -16.07 -2.98 -35.42
C ASP A 987 -16.37 -4.49 -35.40
N GLN A 988 -17.66 -4.84 -35.26
CA GLN A 988 -18.08 -6.24 -35.08
C GLN A 988 -17.73 -7.12 -36.29
N GLN A 989 -17.63 -6.56 -37.50
CA GLN A 989 -17.26 -7.29 -38.72
C GLN A 989 -15.85 -7.87 -38.63
N TRP A 990 -14.88 -7.14 -38.09
CA TRP A 990 -13.49 -7.61 -37.98
C TRP A 990 -13.37 -8.87 -37.11
N LEU A 991 -14.24 -9.01 -36.10
CA LEU A 991 -14.32 -10.20 -35.22
C LEU A 991 -14.93 -11.43 -35.93
N LEU A 992 -15.49 -11.26 -37.13
CA LEU A 992 -16.13 -12.30 -37.93
C LEU A 992 -15.32 -12.66 -39.17
N ASP A 993 -14.75 -11.66 -39.87
CA ASP A 993 -14.16 -11.84 -41.20
C ASP A 993 -12.94 -12.77 -41.21
N TYR A 994 -12.08 -12.70 -40.18
CA TYR A 994 -10.88 -13.55 -40.06
C TYR A 994 -11.17 -15.06 -40.13
N LYS A 995 -12.42 -15.49 -39.87
CA LYS A 995 -12.83 -16.89 -39.98
C LYS A 995 -12.83 -17.44 -41.41
N LYS A 996 -12.68 -16.58 -42.43
CA LYS A 996 -12.64 -16.99 -43.85
C LYS A 996 -11.21 -17.26 -44.33
N ASP A 997 -10.24 -16.48 -43.83
CA ASP A 997 -8.87 -16.46 -44.34
C ASP A 997 -7.90 -17.36 -43.53
N GLY A 998 -8.43 -18.10 -42.55
CA GLY A 998 -7.67 -19.01 -41.68
C GLY A 998 -8.03 -20.48 -41.92
N GLN A 999 -7.62 -21.03 -43.07
CA GLN A 999 -7.41 -22.47 -43.27
C GLN A 999 -5.92 -22.80 -43.14
#